data_AF-A0AAV6MNG7-F1
#
_entry.id   AF-A0AAV6MNG7-F1
#
_cell.length_a   1.000
_cell.length_b   1.000
_cell.length_c   1.000
_cell.angle_alpha   90.00
_cell.angle_beta   90.00
_cell.angle_gamma   90.00
#
_symmetry.space_group_name_H-M   'P 1'
#
loop_
_entity.id
_entity.type
_entity.pdbx_description
1 polymer ?
#
loop_
_entity_poly.entity_id
_entity_poly.type
_entity_poly.pdbx_seq_one_letter_code
_entity_poly.pdbx_strand_id
1 'polypeptide(L)'
;MALPRSHCNGSSDPNHNPIQPSLLVFSGGTAFNGVVEELKNFTTRVAHVLPVSDDGGSTAEIVRVLGGPAVGDIRSRCLRLSDQSTAEALAVRRLLGYRLPLDAQQAKSEWYDIVEGENSLWDGVSKPYRETIRAFLAYFQNQILRRSEMLFCFSNGSIGNFFFAGARIFFQSLDAAIFLFSRVSDIPSDSLVLPVISTNDRLTLGCELWDGTIIRGQNEISHPTTGPSKLINKGNSSAPALPTRIKRVFYMSSEGCNLLHEVFPAPNPVVLNQLNDVDCIVYAMGSLFTSICPSLVLLGIGEIISSRSCPKVLLLNGTHDRETSGFTASCFTTAISDALNRTYGEKHNCLNNTSDQYINTILVPKDGEIPIDSQALAAQGIFDVIVVDSVRDSKVGVVFDPKSLIQTLAKGTNALDYATTNPFLFQEQTLFLASGFLLAVEEYKVRSLQTSLIDSYPSPFGSHGNVLPRTLHQIISMNDVPANISCKVTRDGYYINILPRSWQRLGQKLGCPHTHRHSLQNPTFPAYCNPQRQVQQANAAGFNTLKGRKQANGCNLFQGRWVVDPSFPLYNSSTCPFIDAEFNCQKYGRPDTLYLKYSWRPDSCTLPRFDGVDVLKRWSGKKIMFVGDSLSLNMWESLSCMLLAAAPNAKTTFFRRDSISSVFFQDYGVTLLLYRTPYLVDIVKEDVGRVLKLDSIEAGKAWLGMDVLVFNSWHWWTHTGNSQAWDLIQDGTTLSQDMDRLVAFYKGLTTWARWVDLNVDPTKTKVFFQGISPTHYLGKEWNEPKKNCNGESEPLTGSMYPGGAPPAVDVVNRVLSRIKVPVYLLDITTLSQLRKDAHPAGYSGEISGTDCSHWCLPGLPDTWNQLMYAALLTMSSGARSRCPALISNSFGSFIQGLHHFPHASFPDYIFTQTPPFNHPPPPTNNPCHNNQQLHRPPHF
;
A
#
# COMPACT_ATOMS: atom_id res chain seq x y z
N MET A 1 -30.50 51.57 -53.92
CA MET A 1 -29.04 51.59 -53.68
C MET A 1 -28.78 52.25 -52.33
N ALA A 2 -27.63 51.96 -51.71
CA ALA A 2 -27.29 52.18 -50.30
C ALA A 2 -28.06 51.27 -49.32
N LEU A 3 -27.32 50.35 -48.67
CA LEU A 3 -27.75 49.56 -47.52
C LEU A 3 -27.19 50.20 -46.23
N PRO A 4 -27.85 50.07 -45.06
CA PRO A 4 -27.47 50.79 -43.85
C PRO A 4 -26.38 50.06 -43.04
N ARG A 5 -25.59 50.83 -42.28
CA ARG A 5 -24.68 50.30 -41.25
C ARG A 5 -25.48 49.80 -40.04
N SER A 6 -25.32 48.54 -39.67
CA SER A 6 -25.83 47.99 -38.41
C SER A 6 -24.77 48.12 -37.30
N HIS A 7 -25.06 48.90 -36.26
CA HIS A 7 -24.33 48.79 -34.99
C HIS A 7 -24.71 47.49 -34.28
N CYS A 8 -23.72 46.68 -33.93
CA CYS A 8 -23.89 45.59 -32.97
C CYS A 8 -23.12 45.94 -31.69
N ASN A 9 -23.86 46.32 -30.65
CA ASN A 9 -23.33 46.31 -29.28
C ASN A 9 -23.03 44.86 -28.90
N GLY A 10 -21.75 44.51 -28.78
CA GLY A 10 -21.35 43.30 -28.07
C GLY A 10 -21.51 43.53 -26.56
N SER A 11 -22.55 42.95 -25.96
CA SER A 11 -22.71 42.95 -24.51
C SER A 11 -21.58 42.17 -23.86
N SER A 12 -20.79 42.83 -23.00
CA SER A 12 -19.86 42.14 -22.10
C SER A 12 -20.66 41.33 -21.08
N ASP A 13 -20.68 40.01 -21.23
CA ASP A 13 -21.23 39.09 -20.23
C ASP A 13 -20.36 39.20 -18.95
N PRO A 14 -20.92 39.62 -17.79
CA PRO A 14 -20.12 39.83 -16.58
C PRO A 14 -19.65 38.53 -15.92
N ASN A 15 -20.11 37.35 -16.36
CA ASN A 15 -19.89 36.08 -15.68
C ASN A 15 -18.78 35.20 -16.25
N HIS A 16 -18.06 35.64 -17.29
CA HIS A 16 -16.91 34.88 -17.78
C HIS A 16 -15.65 35.16 -16.93
N ASN A 17 -15.60 34.58 -15.72
CA ASN A 17 -14.32 34.41 -15.03
C ASN A 17 -13.35 33.69 -16.00
N PRO A 18 -12.14 34.21 -16.22
CA PRO A 18 -11.14 33.49 -16.99
C PRO A 18 -10.81 32.18 -16.26
N ILE A 19 -10.83 31.07 -16.99
CA ILE A 19 -10.54 29.75 -16.42
C ILE A 19 -9.09 29.77 -15.95
N GLN A 20 -8.87 29.76 -14.64
CA GLN A 20 -7.52 29.73 -14.07
C GLN A 20 -6.80 28.47 -14.55
N PRO A 21 -5.53 28.54 -15.00
CA PRO A 21 -4.82 27.38 -15.50
C PRO A 21 -4.49 26.40 -14.37
N SER A 22 -4.51 25.11 -14.68
CA SER A 22 -4.09 24.04 -13.78
C SER A 22 -2.62 23.67 -13.94
N LEU A 23 -1.95 23.52 -12.80
CA LEU A 23 -0.52 23.25 -12.74
C LEU A 23 -0.27 21.98 -11.94
N LEU A 24 0.60 21.11 -12.44
CA LEU A 24 1.22 20.08 -11.62
C LEU A 24 2.67 20.47 -11.34
N VAL A 25 3.01 20.58 -10.06
CA VAL A 25 4.33 21.05 -9.61
C VAL A 25 5.03 19.93 -8.87
N PHE A 26 6.05 19.33 -9.49
CA PHE A 26 7.02 18.50 -8.78
C PHE A 26 7.90 19.42 -7.94
N SER A 27 7.90 19.23 -6.62
CA SER A 27 8.65 20.07 -5.69
C SER A 27 9.19 19.27 -4.51
N GLY A 28 10.11 19.88 -3.75
CA GLY A 28 10.47 19.43 -2.42
C GLY A 28 10.09 20.44 -1.34
N GLY A 29 10.88 20.47 -0.27
CA GLY A 29 10.70 21.33 0.89
C GLY A 29 10.84 22.84 0.65
N THR A 30 11.94 23.42 1.14
CA THR A 30 11.99 24.86 1.46
C THR A 30 12.15 25.80 0.27
N ALA A 31 12.86 25.40 -0.79
CA ALA A 31 13.19 26.31 -1.89
C ALA A 31 11.94 26.91 -2.58
N PHE A 32 10.94 26.07 -2.88
CA PHE A 32 9.69 26.53 -3.51
C PHE A 32 8.72 27.26 -2.54
N ASN A 33 9.01 27.32 -1.23
CA ASN A 33 8.07 27.91 -0.25
C ASN A 33 7.83 29.41 -0.44
N GLY A 34 8.83 30.17 -0.92
CA GLY A 34 8.69 31.61 -1.17
C GLY A 34 7.78 31.93 -2.36
N VAL A 35 7.63 30.99 -3.30
CA VAL A 35 6.86 31.16 -4.53
C VAL A 35 5.38 30.79 -4.34
N VAL A 36 5.08 29.81 -3.48
CA VAL A 36 3.69 29.31 -3.30
C VAL A 36 2.71 30.37 -2.81
N GLU A 37 3.13 31.37 -2.03
CA GLU A 37 2.23 32.44 -1.61
C GLU A 37 1.83 33.36 -2.78
N GLU A 38 2.76 33.67 -3.69
CA GLU A 38 2.45 34.43 -4.91
C GLU A 38 1.71 33.57 -5.96
N LEU A 39 2.01 32.26 -6.02
CA LEU A 39 1.33 31.33 -6.93
C LEU A 39 -0.19 31.27 -6.66
N LYS A 40 -0.61 31.32 -5.39
CA LYS A 40 -2.03 31.38 -5.01
C LYS A 40 -2.76 32.61 -5.55
N ASN A 41 -2.06 33.71 -5.84
CA ASN A 41 -2.65 34.91 -6.43
C ASN A 41 -2.92 34.73 -7.94
N PHE A 42 -2.25 33.76 -8.59
CA PHE A 42 -2.39 33.46 -10.01
C PHE A 42 -3.36 32.31 -10.27
N THR A 43 -3.22 31.19 -9.53
CA THR A 43 -4.15 30.06 -9.63
C THR A 43 -4.20 29.25 -8.33
N THR A 44 -5.40 28.79 -7.96
CA THR A 44 -5.59 27.78 -6.90
C THR A 44 -5.59 26.35 -7.43
N ARG A 45 -5.71 26.12 -8.75
CA ARG A 45 -5.72 24.78 -9.37
C ARG A 45 -4.31 24.17 -9.45
N VAL A 46 -3.68 23.93 -8.30
CA VAL A 46 -2.28 23.45 -8.24
C VAL A 46 -2.16 22.11 -7.53
N ALA A 47 -1.67 21.10 -8.25
CA ALA A 47 -1.27 19.81 -7.69
C ALA A 47 0.22 19.83 -7.33
N HIS A 48 0.52 20.04 -6.05
CA HIS A 48 1.88 19.98 -5.50
C HIS A 48 2.27 18.54 -5.19
N VAL A 49 3.12 17.95 -6.04
CA VAL A 49 3.65 16.59 -5.88
C VAL A 49 4.95 16.65 -5.09
N LEU A 50 5.04 15.85 -4.03
CA LEU A 50 6.14 15.87 -3.05
C LEU A 50 6.69 14.46 -2.76
N PRO A 51 8.01 14.31 -2.57
CA PRO A 51 8.63 13.05 -2.16
C PRO A 51 8.30 12.69 -0.70
N VAL A 52 8.41 11.39 -0.39
CA VAL A 52 8.11 10.82 0.95
C VAL A 52 9.34 10.18 1.63
N SER A 53 10.53 10.66 1.26
CA SER A 53 11.83 10.08 1.66
C SER A 53 12.77 11.02 2.44
N ASP A 54 12.34 12.22 2.83
CA ASP A 54 13.10 13.11 3.74
C ASP A 54 13.29 12.45 5.12
N ASP A 55 14.53 12.10 5.44
CA ASP A 55 14.89 11.48 6.72
C ASP A 55 15.51 12.48 7.70
N GLY A 56 15.29 13.79 7.51
CA GLY A 56 15.86 14.88 8.31
C GLY A 56 14.99 15.48 9.42
N GLY A 57 15.64 16.22 10.31
CA GLY A 57 15.01 17.02 11.36
C GLY A 57 14.05 16.23 12.26
N SER A 58 12.92 16.83 12.64
CA SER A 58 11.91 16.17 13.45
C SER A 58 11.13 15.06 12.73
N THR A 59 11.26 14.94 11.40
CA THR A 59 10.75 13.80 10.65
C THR A 59 11.62 12.56 10.86
N ALA A 60 12.95 12.72 10.95
CA ALA A 60 13.88 11.65 11.31
C ALA A 60 13.46 10.93 12.61
N GLU A 61 13.14 11.71 13.63
CA GLU A 61 12.80 11.20 14.96
C GLU A 61 11.44 10.49 15.01
N ILE A 62 10.44 11.02 14.30
CA ILE A 62 9.13 10.35 14.12
C ILE A 62 9.32 9.02 13.40
N VAL A 63 10.09 9.00 12.30
CA VAL A 63 10.36 7.79 11.52
C VAL A 63 11.20 6.78 12.31
N ARG A 64 12.10 7.25 13.19
CA ARG A 64 12.89 6.40 14.09
C ARG A 64 12.02 5.69 15.13
N VAL A 65 11.12 6.41 15.81
CA VAL A 65 10.35 5.87 16.95
C VAL A 65 9.02 5.23 16.55
N LEU A 66 8.33 5.81 15.56
CA LEU A 66 6.98 5.39 15.14
C LEU A 66 6.93 4.77 13.74
N GLY A 67 7.99 4.90 12.95
CA GLY A 67 8.06 4.40 11.58
C GLY A 67 7.21 5.19 10.58
N GLY A 68 7.20 4.68 9.35
CA GLY A 68 6.42 5.19 8.22
C GLY A 68 7.13 6.23 7.34
N PRO A 69 6.39 6.89 6.43
CA PRO A 69 6.94 7.80 5.43
C PRO A 69 7.41 9.12 6.04
N ALA A 70 8.25 9.83 5.28
CA ALA A 70 8.55 11.22 5.59
C ALA A 70 7.31 12.12 5.46
N VAL A 71 7.14 13.04 6.40
CA VAL A 71 6.00 13.99 6.43
C VAL A 71 6.42 15.45 6.40
N GLY A 72 7.73 15.74 6.51
CA GLY A 72 8.27 17.08 6.75
C GLY A 72 7.96 18.09 5.65
N ASP A 73 8.18 17.70 4.40
CA ASP A 73 7.92 18.51 3.20
C ASP A 73 6.42 18.65 2.89
N ILE A 74 5.66 17.56 3.03
CA ILE A 74 4.20 17.56 2.89
C ILE A 74 3.56 18.54 3.88
N ARG A 75 3.88 18.41 5.17
CA ARG A 75 3.45 19.37 6.21
C ARG A 75 3.96 20.78 5.90
N SER A 76 5.14 20.95 5.29
CA SER A 76 5.63 22.28 4.89
C SER A 76 4.76 22.92 3.80
N ARG A 77 4.36 22.14 2.78
CA ARG A 77 3.51 22.63 1.69
C ARG A 77 2.10 22.92 2.18
N CYS A 78 1.50 22.00 2.94
CA CYS A 78 0.19 22.21 3.56
C CYS A 78 0.18 23.47 4.43
N LEU A 79 1.18 23.65 5.30
CA LEU A 79 1.28 24.85 6.12
C LEU A 79 1.41 26.12 5.27
N ARG A 80 2.24 26.11 4.20
CA ARG A 80 2.41 27.29 3.33
C ARG A 80 1.11 27.67 2.61
N LEU A 81 0.34 26.67 2.18
CA LEU A 81 -0.94 26.86 1.50
C LEU A 81 -2.07 27.33 2.42
N SER A 82 -1.95 27.18 3.74
CA SER A 82 -3.01 27.51 4.71
C SER A 82 -3.64 28.90 4.49
N ASP A 83 -4.87 29.04 4.95
CA ASP A 83 -5.48 30.37 5.10
C ASP A 83 -4.63 31.25 6.03
N GLN A 84 -4.73 32.55 5.79
CA GLN A 84 -4.15 33.66 6.55
C GLN A 84 -5.12 34.86 6.66
N SER A 85 -6.36 34.72 6.16
CA SER A 85 -7.36 35.80 6.09
C SER A 85 -8.03 36.09 7.45
N THR A 86 -8.13 35.09 8.32
CA THR A 86 -8.75 35.23 9.65
C THR A 86 -7.75 35.13 10.80
N ALA A 87 -8.08 35.75 11.93
CA ALA A 87 -7.27 35.66 13.16
C ALA A 87 -7.18 34.22 13.69
N GLU A 88 -8.22 33.40 13.50
CA GLU A 88 -8.20 31.97 13.84
C GLU A 88 -7.28 31.18 12.90
N ALA A 89 -7.35 31.39 11.59
CA ALA A 89 -6.44 30.72 10.65
C ALA A 89 -4.97 31.07 10.93
N LEU A 90 -4.67 32.33 11.27
CA LEU A 90 -3.34 32.74 11.72
C LEU A 90 -2.92 32.04 13.03
N ALA A 91 -3.83 31.84 13.98
CA ALA A 91 -3.56 31.12 15.23
C ALA A 91 -3.31 29.61 14.97
N VAL A 92 -4.12 28.96 14.15
CA VAL A 92 -3.95 27.54 13.76
C VAL A 92 -2.65 27.35 12.96
N ARG A 93 -2.35 28.25 12.02
CA ARG A 93 -1.08 28.26 11.28
C ARG A 93 0.12 28.46 12.22
N ARG A 94 0.02 29.35 13.21
CA ARG A 94 1.07 29.55 14.22
C ARG A 94 1.31 28.27 15.04
N LEU A 95 0.25 27.62 15.52
CA LEU A 95 0.31 26.36 16.25
C LEU A 95 0.94 25.23 15.42
N LEU A 96 0.41 24.94 14.23
CA LEU A 96 0.92 23.86 13.36
C LEU A 96 2.30 24.17 12.76
N GLY A 97 2.65 25.45 12.63
CA GLY A 97 3.97 25.93 12.23
C GLY A 97 5.02 25.90 13.34
N TYR A 98 4.61 25.75 14.59
CA TYR A 98 5.50 25.86 15.74
C TYR A 98 6.58 24.76 15.78
N ARG A 99 7.74 25.14 16.32
CA ARG A 99 8.87 24.26 16.62
C ARG A 99 9.26 24.42 18.07
N LEU A 100 9.31 23.31 18.79
CA LEU A 100 9.73 23.26 20.19
C LEU A 100 11.20 23.71 20.36
N PRO A 101 11.59 24.15 21.58
CA PRO A 101 12.96 24.50 21.93
C PRO A 101 14.01 23.45 21.53
N LEU A 102 15.26 23.89 21.45
CA LEU A 102 16.40 22.99 21.24
C LEU A 102 16.72 22.19 22.51
N ASP A 103 16.56 22.80 23.68
CA ASP A 103 16.74 22.13 24.97
C ASP A 103 15.70 21.02 25.16
N ALA A 104 16.17 19.81 25.45
CA ALA A 104 15.32 18.62 25.50
C ALA A 104 14.35 18.61 26.69
N GLN A 105 14.70 19.26 27.80
CA GLN A 105 13.84 19.32 28.98
C GLN A 105 12.75 20.36 28.81
N GLN A 106 13.09 21.55 28.30
CA GLN A 106 12.12 22.60 27.94
C GLN A 106 11.17 22.11 26.85
N ALA A 107 11.68 21.52 25.77
CA ALA A 107 10.85 20.99 24.69
C ALA A 107 9.87 19.89 25.15
N LYS A 108 10.28 19.05 26.11
CA LYS A 108 9.41 18.03 26.69
C LYS A 108 8.34 18.63 27.62
N SER A 109 8.69 19.64 28.41
CA SER A 109 7.73 20.35 29.27
C SER A 109 6.67 21.05 28.42
N GLU A 110 7.11 21.89 27.48
CA GLU A 110 6.23 22.68 26.62
C GLU A 110 5.33 21.79 25.74
N TRP A 111 5.84 20.63 25.30
CA TRP A 111 5.02 19.63 24.62
C TRP A 111 3.85 19.12 25.49
N TYR A 112 4.06 18.88 26.78
CA TYR A 112 2.97 18.47 27.68
C TYR A 112 1.95 19.60 27.86
N ASP A 113 2.39 20.83 28.10
CA ASP A 113 1.49 22.00 28.18
C ASP A 113 0.61 22.15 26.92
N ILE A 114 1.17 21.86 25.73
CA ILE A 114 0.44 21.86 24.45
C ILE A 114 -0.58 20.71 24.38
N VAL A 115 -0.20 19.49 24.79
CA VAL A 115 -1.10 18.30 24.75
C VAL A 115 -2.24 18.40 25.77
N GLU A 116 -1.97 18.97 26.94
CA GLU A 116 -2.98 19.20 27.99
C GLU A 116 -3.93 20.34 27.61
N GLY A 117 -3.45 21.32 26.83
CA GLY A 117 -4.26 22.42 26.29
C GLY A 117 -4.08 23.75 27.02
N GLU A 118 -3.06 23.85 27.87
CA GLU A 118 -2.76 24.99 28.74
C GLU A 118 -1.80 26.00 28.10
N ASN A 119 -1.00 25.57 27.11
CA ASN A 119 -0.03 26.43 26.42
C ASN A 119 -0.70 27.55 25.59
N SER A 120 -0.14 28.77 25.64
CA SER A 120 -0.64 29.97 24.94
C SER A 120 -0.62 29.89 23.41
N LEU A 121 0.02 28.90 22.79
CA LEU A 121 -0.13 28.65 21.36
C LEU A 121 -1.59 28.41 20.93
N TRP A 122 -2.43 27.92 21.84
CA TRP A 122 -3.88 27.73 21.65
C TRP A 122 -4.70 29.04 21.68
N ASP A 123 -4.09 30.19 21.97
CA ASP A 123 -4.79 31.48 22.03
C ASP A 123 -5.26 31.93 20.64
N GLY A 124 -6.56 32.20 20.51
CA GLY A 124 -7.21 32.50 19.23
C GLY A 124 -7.62 31.27 18.41
N VAL A 125 -7.34 30.04 18.88
CA VAL A 125 -7.90 28.79 18.29
C VAL A 125 -9.22 28.46 18.98
N SER A 126 -10.32 28.39 18.23
CA SER A 126 -11.64 28.10 18.79
C SER A 126 -11.74 26.67 19.34
N LYS A 127 -12.76 26.43 20.19
CA LYS A 127 -12.97 25.12 20.82
C LYS A 127 -13.08 23.95 19.82
N PRO A 128 -13.84 24.03 18.71
CA PRO A 128 -13.89 22.95 17.72
C PRO A 128 -12.53 22.62 17.09
N TYR A 129 -11.74 23.63 16.69
CA TYR A 129 -10.39 23.43 16.17
C TYR A 129 -9.45 22.88 17.25
N ARG A 130 -9.52 23.41 18.47
CA ARG A 130 -8.72 22.98 19.62
C ARG A 130 -8.93 21.50 19.94
N GLU A 131 -10.18 21.05 20.08
CA GLU A 131 -10.46 19.62 20.34
C GLU A 131 -10.04 18.74 19.17
N THR A 132 -10.27 19.17 17.92
CA THR A 132 -9.89 18.42 16.72
C THR A 132 -8.37 18.23 16.63
N ILE A 133 -7.58 19.30 16.77
CA ILE A 133 -6.12 19.22 16.68
C ILE A 133 -5.55 18.44 17.88
N ARG A 134 -6.01 18.74 19.10
CA ARG A 134 -5.49 18.14 20.33
C ARG A 134 -5.76 16.65 20.41
N ALA A 135 -6.86 16.15 19.85
CA ALA A 135 -7.14 14.71 19.75
C ALA A 135 -6.01 13.94 19.03
N PHE A 136 -5.49 14.46 17.91
CA PHE A 136 -4.41 13.81 17.17
C PHE A 136 -3.02 14.02 17.81
N LEU A 137 -2.78 15.16 18.48
CA LEU A 137 -1.58 15.38 19.29
C LEU A 137 -1.52 14.42 20.48
N ALA A 138 -2.63 14.24 21.20
CA ALA A 138 -2.76 13.28 22.30
C ALA A 138 -2.65 11.82 21.80
N TYR A 139 -3.21 11.50 20.63
CA TYR A 139 -3.02 10.20 20.01
C TYR A 139 -1.55 9.95 19.65
N PHE A 140 -0.85 10.92 19.05
CA PHE A 140 0.59 10.85 18.78
C PHE A 140 1.41 10.60 20.06
N GLN A 141 1.11 11.33 21.15
CA GLN A 141 1.72 11.10 22.46
C GLN A 141 1.45 9.67 22.97
N ASN A 142 0.23 9.15 22.83
CA ASN A 142 -0.10 7.78 23.22
C ASN A 142 0.70 6.74 22.40
N GLN A 143 0.90 6.98 21.10
CA GLN A 143 1.70 6.09 20.24
C GLN A 143 3.18 6.08 20.62
N ILE A 144 3.74 7.22 21.04
CA ILE A 144 5.11 7.29 21.61
C ILE A 144 5.20 6.47 22.89
N LEU A 145 4.26 6.68 23.84
CA LEU A 145 4.30 6.02 25.15
C LEU A 145 4.16 4.48 25.07
N ARG A 146 3.62 3.94 23.98
CA ARG A 146 3.56 2.49 23.72
C ARG A 146 4.90 1.87 23.28
N ARG A 147 5.94 2.66 23.01
CA ARG A 147 7.26 2.17 22.57
C ARG A 147 8.22 2.07 23.76
N SER A 148 8.34 0.86 24.33
CA SER A 148 9.17 0.59 25.50
C SER A 148 10.69 0.65 25.27
N GLU A 149 11.13 0.48 24.02
CA GLU A 149 12.56 0.31 23.67
C GLU A 149 13.25 1.60 23.19
N MET A 150 12.49 2.68 22.92
CA MET A 150 13.01 3.92 22.36
C MET A 150 12.39 5.16 22.99
N LEU A 151 13.20 5.94 23.69
CA LEU A 151 12.82 7.29 24.13
C LEU A 151 12.65 8.21 22.91
N PHE A 152 11.63 9.08 22.95
CA PHE A 152 11.38 10.11 21.95
C PHE A 152 11.99 11.45 22.36
N CYS A 153 12.67 12.12 21.42
CA CYS A 153 13.29 13.42 21.59
C CYS A 153 12.40 14.54 21.02
N PHE A 154 11.95 15.44 21.89
CA PHE A 154 11.09 16.56 21.50
C PHE A 154 11.86 17.79 20.99
N SER A 155 13.19 17.83 21.12
CA SER A 155 14.05 18.95 20.71
C SER A 155 13.84 19.33 19.24
N ASN A 156 13.54 20.60 18.96
CA ASN A 156 13.20 21.10 17.61
C ASN A 156 12.05 20.32 16.92
N GLY A 157 11.22 19.64 17.71
CA GLY A 157 10.00 18.96 17.27
C GLY A 157 9.04 19.93 16.61
N SER A 158 8.42 19.56 15.49
CA SER A 158 7.41 20.42 14.86
C SER A 158 6.03 19.93 15.24
N ILE A 159 5.21 20.81 15.82
CA ILE A 159 3.85 20.48 16.27
C ILE A 159 2.99 20.02 15.09
N GLY A 160 3.12 20.65 13.92
CA GLY A 160 2.48 20.19 12.69
C GLY A 160 2.93 18.79 12.25
N ASN A 161 4.21 18.42 12.43
CA ASN A 161 4.67 17.06 12.13
C ASN A 161 4.08 16.04 13.12
N PHE A 162 3.93 16.40 14.39
CA PHE A 162 3.34 15.55 15.43
C PHE A 162 1.83 15.35 15.21
N PHE A 163 1.10 16.43 14.92
CA PHE A 163 -0.30 16.37 14.52
C PHE A 163 -0.50 15.49 13.27
N PHE A 164 0.31 15.73 12.23
CA PHE A 164 0.24 14.97 10.98
C PHE A 164 0.58 13.49 11.18
N ALA A 165 1.60 13.16 11.98
CA ALA A 165 1.95 11.79 12.32
C ALA A 165 0.86 11.10 13.15
N GLY A 166 0.26 11.80 14.12
CA GLY A 166 -0.89 11.33 14.88
C GLY A 166 -2.07 10.98 13.98
N ALA A 167 -2.44 11.89 13.08
CA ALA A 167 -3.48 11.67 12.07
C ALA A 167 -3.15 10.49 11.14
N ARG A 168 -1.91 10.40 10.65
CA ARG A 168 -1.45 9.29 9.79
C ARG A 168 -1.57 7.94 10.48
N ILE A 169 -1.17 7.83 11.76
CA ILE A 169 -1.22 6.56 12.50
C ILE A 169 -2.66 6.23 12.92
N PHE A 170 -3.51 7.24 13.15
CA PHE A 170 -4.94 7.03 13.46
C PHE A 170 -5.72 6.53 12.25
N PHE A 171 -5.62 7.22 11.11
CA PHE A 171 -6.25 6.80 9.85
C PHE A 171 -5.48 5.70 9.12
N GLN A 172 -4.29 5.32 9.61
CA GLN A 172 -3.35 4.40 8.97
C GLN A 172 -3.19 4.69 7.46
N SER A 173 -3.19 5.97 7.09
CA SER A 173 -3.28 6.45 5.72
C SER A 173 -2.66 7.85 5.59
N LEU A 174 -1.67 7.97 4.70
CA LEU A 174 -1.01 9.23 4.41
C LEU A 174 -1.96 10.24 3.75
N ASP A 175 -2.67 9.82 2.71
CA ASP A 175 -3.61 10.68 1.96
C ASP A 175 -4.76 11.20 2.85
N ALA A 176 -5.25 10.37 3.79
CA ALA A 176 -6.27 10.80 4.76
C ALA A 176 -5.74 11.82 5.80
N ALA A 177 -4.49 11.67 6.23
CA ALA A 177 -3.85 12.64 7.12
C ALA A 177 -3.61 13.99 6.42
N ILE A 178 -3.23 13.97 5.14
CA ILE A 178 -3.14 15.17 4.30
C ILE A 178 -4.51 15.83 4.19
N PHE A 179 -5.56 15.07 3.85
CA PHE A 179 -6.91 15.61 3.75
C PHE A 179 -7.36 16.30 5.05
N LEU A 180 -7.13 15.67 6.22
CA LEU A 180 -7.42 16.30 7.50
C LEU A 180 -6.61 17.59 7.70
N PHE A 181 -5.29 17.55 7.45
CA PHE A 181 -4.44 18.74 7.62
C PHE A 181 -4.91 19.88 6.71
N SER A 182 -5.29 19.58 5.47
CA SER A 182 -5.83 20.54 4.51
C SER A 182 -7.17 21.14 4.94
N ARG A 183 -8.03 20.39 5.64
CA ARG A 183 -9.28 20.93 6.20
C ARG A 183 -9.05 21.74 7.47
N VAL A 184 -8.14 21.30 8.35
CA VAL A 184 -7.77 22.04 9.58
C VAL A 184 -6.97 23.31 9.29
N SER A 185 -6.26 23.38 8.16
CA SER A 185 -5.49 24.56 7.75
C SER A 185 -6.22 25.45 6.73
N ASP A 186 -7.49 25.15 6.46
CA ASP A 186 -8.34 25.76 5.43
C ASP A 186 -7.61 26.00 4.09
N ILE A 187 -7.03 24.94 3.55
CA ILE A 187 -6.39 24.95 2.23
C ILE A 187 -7.50 24.96 1.16
N PRO A 188 -7.40 25.84 0.13
CA PRO A 188 -8.34 25.90 -0.99
C PRO A 188 -8.62 24.51 -1.59
N SER A 189 -9.88 24.24 -1.96
CA SER A 189 -10.32 22.92 -2.44
C SER A 189 -9.52 22.41 -3.64
N ASP A 190 -9.09 23.34 -4.50
CA ASP A 190 -8.45 23.04 -5.78
C ASP A 190 -6.92 22.94 -5.66
N SER A 191 -6.36 23.34 -4.50
CA SER A 191 -4.95 23.23 -4.17
C SER A 191 -4.66 21.87 -3.56
N LEU A 192 -4.20 20.92 -4.37
CA LEU A 192 -3.89 19.56 -3.93
C LEU A 192 -2.44 19.47 -3.43
N VAL A 193 -2.25 18.83 -2.27
CA VAL A 193 -0.92 18.38 -1.82
C VAL A 193 -0.91 16.87 -1.94
N LEU A 194 -0.04 16.34 -2.80
CA LEU A 194 -0.03 14.93 -3.16
C LEU A 194 1.31 14.29 -2.77
N PRO A 195 1.32 13.20 -1.98
CA PRO A 195 2.51 12.40 -1.82
C PRO A 195 2.72 11.64 -3.13
N VAL A 196 3.94 11.66 -3.67
CA VAL A 196 4.20 10.97 -4.94
C VAL A 196 4.04 9.45 -4.81
N ILE A 197 4.16 8.90 -3.59
CA ILE A 197 3.85 7.50 -3.26
C ILE A 197 2.92 7.48 -2.04
N SER A 198 1.73 6.91 -2.19
CA SER A 198 0.80 6.63 -1.09
C SER A 198 1.25 5.41 -0.30
N THR A 199 1.95 5.61 0.82
CA THR A 199 2.43 4.53 1.70
C THR A 199 2.30 4.88 3.18
N ASN A 200 2.30 3.85 4.03
CA ASN A 200 2.48 3.96 5.48
C ASN A 200 3.80 3.39 5.97
N ASP A 201 4.60 2.82 5.06
CA ASP A 201 5.91 2.23 5.34
C ASP A 201 7.04 3.27 5.20
N ARG A 202 8.19 3.00 5.82
CA ARG A 202 9.39 3.82 5.64
C ARG A 202 10.03 3.49 4.29
N LEU A 203 10.10 4.48 3.40
CA LEU A 203 10.94 4.43 2.20
C LEU A 203 12.27 5.14 2.46
N THR A 204 13.36 4.57 1.96
CA THR A 204 14.70 5.18 2.04
C THR A 204 15.15 5.54 0.63
N LEU A 205 15.69 6.74 0.44
CA LEU A 205 16.33 7.13 -0.82
C LEU A 205 17.79 6.65 -0.82
N GLY A 206 18.26 6.18 -1.97
CA GLY A 206 19.67 5.94 -2.25
C GLY A 206 20.12 6.68 -3.51
N CYS A 207 21.41 6.93 -3.63
CA CYS A 207 22.03 7.35 -4.87
C CYS A 207 23.25 6.48 -5.19
N GLU A 208 23.56 6.37 -6.49
CA GLU A 208 24.81 5.80 -6.99
C GLU A 208 25.59 6.95 -7.63
N LEU A 209 26.89 7.05 -7.32
CA LEU A 209 27.82 8.01 -7.92
C LEU A 209 28.51 7.43 -9.16
N TRP A 210 29.16 8.26 -9.97
CA TRP A 210 29.85 7.81 -11.18
C TRP A 210 31.06 6.89 -10.93
N ASP A 211 31.65 6.91 -9.73
CA ASP A 211 32.68 5.96 -9.29
C ASP A 211 32.10 4.61 -8.79
N GLY A 212 30.77 4.45 -8.74
CA GLY A 212 30.08 3.26 -8.24
C GLY A 212 29.78 3.28 -6.73
N THR A 213 30.16 4.33 -5.99
CA THR A 213 29.80 4.50 -4.58
C THR A 213 28.29 4.63 -4.42
N ILE A 214 27.70 3.92 -3.45
CA ILE A 214 26.28 4.05 -3.09
C ILE A 214 26.14 4.77 -1.76
N ILE A 215 25.35 5.85 -1.75
CA ILE A 215 24.97 6.59 -0.53
C ILE A 215 23.52 6.26 -0.19
N ARG A 216 23.25 5.96 1.09
CA ARG A 216 21.92 5.63 1.61
C ARG A 216 21.43 6.70 2.59
N GLY A 217 20.20 7.14 2.43
CA GLY A 217 19.55 8.17 3.24
C GLY A 217 19.57 9.53 2.55
N GLN A 218 18.47 10.26 2.64
CA GLN A 218 18.29 11.53 1.93
C GLN A 218 19.23 12.60 2.48
N ASN A 219 19.40 12.70 3.80
CA ASN A 219 20.36 13.61 4.41
C ASN A 219 21.81 13.27 4.04
N GLU A 220 22.21 11.99 4.00
CA GLU A 220 23.61 11.66 3.72
C GLU A 220 24.02 12.03 2.27
N ILE A 221 23.04 12.08 1.37
CA ILE A 221 23.18 12.65 0.03
C ILE A 221 23.34 14.18 0.11
N SER A 222 22.38 14.91 0.70
CA SER A 222 22.32 16.39 0.59
C SER A 222 23.02 17.17 1.72
N HIS A 223 22.91 16.71 2.97
CA HIS A 223 23.36 17.39 4.20
C HIS A 223 23.83 16.36 5.28
N PRO A 224 24.97 15.66 5.09
CA PRO A 224 25.40 14.59 5.98
C PRO A 224 25.72 15.09 7.39
N THR A 225 25.49 14.23 8.40
CA THR A 225 25.59 14.65 9.80
C THR A 225 26.99 14.45 10.37
N THR A 226 27.68 15.51 10.82
CA THR A 226 28.99 15.38 11.50
C THR A 226 28.86 14.98 12.98
N GLY A 227 28.44 13.73 13.19
CA GLY A 227 28.29 13.08 14.49
C GLY A 227 26.86 13.08 15.05
N PRO A 228 26.55 12.20 16.01
CA PRO A 228 25.25 12.16 16.65
C PRO A 228 24.99 13.47 17.41
N SER A 229 23.80 14.04 17.23
CA SER A 229 23.27 15.23 17.93
C SER A 229 23.63 16.63 17.40
N LYS A 230 24.20 16.79 16.19
CA LYS A 230 24.22 18.11 15.52
C LYS A 230 22.92 18.38 14.76
N LEU A 231 22.37 19.59 14.94
CA LEU A 231 21.17 20.05 14.24
C LEU A 231 21.44 20.21 12.73
N ILE A 232 20.70 19.52 11.88
CA ILE A 232 20.79 19.71 10.42
C ILE A 232 20.12 21.04 10.06
N ASN A 233 20.93 22.08 9.85
CA ASN A 233 20.47 23.33 9.25
C ASN A 233 20.53 23.20 7.72
N LYS A 234 19.42 22.84 7.08
CA LYS A 234 19.28 22.75 5.60
C LYS A 234 19.58 24.09 4.87
N GLY A 235 19.78 25.20 5.60
CA GLY A 235 20.16 26.51 5.06
C GLY A 235 21.66 26.84 5.06
N ASN A 236 22.55 25.93 5.51
CA ASN A 236 24.01 26.11 5.36
C ASN A 236 24.60 25.00 4.49
N SER A 237 25.04 25.34 3.28
CA SER A 237 25.75 24.47 2.33
C SER A 237 27.21 24.16 2.73
N SER A 238 27.53 24.15 4.03
CA SER A 238 28.89 23.93 4.55
C SER A 238 29.34 22.46 4.53
N ALA A 239 28.62 21.59 3.84
CA ALA A 239 29.03 20.22 3.58
C ALA A 239 29.90 20.19 2.31
N PRO A 240 31.03 19.44 2.28
CA PRO A 240 31.84 19.33 1.07
C PRO A 240 31.01 18.69 -0.06
N ALA A 241 31.36 19.06 -1.30
CA ALA A 241 30.82 18.45 -2.51
C ALA A 241 31.02 16.92 -2.50
N LEU A 242 30.17 16.20 -3.23
CA LEU A 242 30.32 14.76 -3.41
C LEU A 242 31.62 14.45 -4.18
N PRO A 243 32.30 13.32 -3.89
CA PRO A 243 33.60 13.00 -4.48
C PRO A 243 33.53 12.80 -6.00
N THR A 244 32.41 12.27 -6.50
CA THR A 244 32.02 12.30 -7.91
C THR A 244 30.54 12.68 -8.03
N ARG A 245 30.11 13.05 -9.24
CA ARG A 245 28.71 13.43 -9.51
C ARG A 245 27.76 12.26 -9.20
N ILE A 246 26.52 12.57 -8.84
CA ILE A 246 25.46 11.55 -8.80
C ILE A 246 25.18 11.05 -10.22
N LYS A 247 25.10 9.73 -10.37
CA LYS A 247 24.75 9.04 -11.61
C LYS A 247 23.25 8.74 -11.67
N ARG A 248 22.65 8.32 -10.54
CA ARG A 248 21.20 8.10 -10.41
C ARG A 248 20.74 8.13 -8.95
N VAL A 249 19.43 8.25 -8.75
CA VAL A 249 18.75 7.97 -7.47
C VAL A 249 17.72 6.86 -7.62
N PHE A 250 17.46 6.15 -6.53
CA PHE A 250 16.53 5.03 -6.47
C PHE A 250 15.98 4.83 -5.06
N TYR A 251 14.82 4.19 -4.94
CA TYR A 251 14.27 3.81 -3.64
C TYR A 251 14.91 2.51 -3.14
N MET A 252 15.09 2.39 -1.83
CA MET A 252 15.71 1.24 -1.17
C MET A 252 14.80 0.66 -0.09
N SER A 253 14.91 -0.65 0.12
CA SER A 253 14.29 -1.31 1.28
C SER A 253 14.78 -0.71 2.59
N SER A 254 13.86 -0.56 3.55
CA SER A 254 14.16 -0.20 4.94
C SER A 254 14.43 -1.42 5.83
N GLU A 255 14.26 -2.64 5.31
CA GLU A 255 14.40 -3.89 6.07
C GLU A 255 15.79 -4.52 5.91
N GLY A 256 16.47 -4.77 7.03
CA GLY A 256 17.76 -5.46 7.09
C GLY A 256 18.97 -4.52 7.20
N CYS A 257 19.95 -4.92 8.01
CA CYS A 257 21.19 -4.17 8.21
C CYS A 257 22.18 -4.29 7.03
N ASN A 258 22.02 -5.29 6.15
CA ASN A 258 23.08 -5.77 5.25
C ASN A 258 22.72 -5.84 3.74
N LEU A 259 21.60 -5.28 3.26
CA LEU A 259 21.24 -5.38 1.82
C LEU A 259 20.88 -4.04 1.17
N LEU A 260 21.66 -3.67 0.15
CA LEU A 260 21.44 -2.54 -0.76
C LEU A 260 20.35 -2.86 -1.81
N HIS A 261 19.19 -3.38 -1.39
CA HIS A 261 18.14 -3.78 -2.32
C HIS A 261 17.31 -2.58 -2.78
N GLU A 262 17.47 -2.21 -4.05
CA GLU A 262 16.62 -1.26 -4.77
C GLU A 262 15.17 -1.77 -4.83
N VAL A 263 14.20 -0.89 -4.68
CA VAL A 263 12.76 -1.22 -4.71
C VAL A 263 12.02 -0.27 -5.63
N PHE A 264 10.97 -0.77 -6.27
CA PHE A 264 10.18 -0.04 -7.26
C PHE A 264 8.76 0.23 -6.70
N PRO A 265 8.59 1.24 -5.84
CA PRO A 265 7.27 1.58 -5.31
C PRO A 265 6.36 2.10 -6.42
N ALA A 266 5.08 1.78 -6.35
CA ALA A 266 4.09 2.34 -7.27
C ALA A 266 3.80 3.82 -6.91
N PRO A 267 3.67 4.72 -7.89
CA PRO A 267 3.25 6.10 -7.62
C PRO A 267 1.80 6.18 -7.15
N ASN A 268 1.45 7.30 -6.53
CA ASN A 268 0.08 7.63 -6.16
C ASN A 268 -0.77 7.76 -7.43
N PRO A 269 -1.87 6.99 -7.59
CA PRO A 269 -2.70 7.07 -8.79
C PRO A 269 -3.37 8.43 -8.99
N VAL A 270 -3.55 9.23 -7.92
CA VAL A 270 -4.05 10.60 -8.04
C VAL A 270 -3.05 11.49 -8.79
N VAL A 271 -1.75 11.30 -8.58
CA VAL A 271 -0.69 12.02 -9.32
C VAL A 271 -0.72 11.67 -10.81
N LEU A 272 -0.85 10.38 -11.14
CA LEU A 272 -1.00 9.93 -12.53
C LEU A 272 -2.25 10.53 -13.19
N ASN A 273 -3.38 10.56 -12.48
CA ASN A 273 -4.61 11.16 -12.99
C ASN A 273 -4.46 12.67 -13.23
N GLN A 274 -3.82 13.41 -12.31
CA GLN A 274 -3.60 14.85 -12.47
C GLN A 274 -2.64 15.17 -13.64
N LEU A 275 -1.56 14.38 -13.82
CA LEU A 275 -0.63 14.53 -14.95
C LEU A 275 -1.32 14.45 -16.33
N ASN A 276 -2.44 13.73 -16.44
CA ASN A 276 -3.18 13.59 -17.69
C ASN A 276 -4.03 14.83 -18.06
N ASP A 277 -4.31 15.73 -17.11
CA ASP A 277 -5.33 16.79 -17.28
C ASP A 277 -4.84 18.21 -16.92
N VAL A 278 -3.54 18.38 -16.62
CA VAL A 278 -2.97 19.70 -16.31
C VAL A 278 -2.56 20.51 -17.53
N ASP A 279 -2.77 21.82 -17.44
CA ASP A 279 -2.43 22.82 -18.47
C ASP A 279 -0.93 23.12 -18.53
N CYS A 280 -0.17 22.85 -17.47
CA CYS A 280 1.30 22.93 -17.45
C CYS A 280 1.92 22.04 -16.34
N ILE A 281 3.10 21.49 -16.62
CA ILE A 281 3.91 20.70 -15.69
C ILE A 281 5.15 21.52 -15.31
N VAL A 282 5.43 21.64 -14.02
CA VAL A 282 6.54 22.44 -13.49
C VAL A 282 7.47 21.57 -12.65
N TYR A 283 8.76 21.56 -12.99
CA TYR A 283 9.82 21.05 -12.13
C TYR A 283 10.36 22.22 -11.31
N ALA A 284 10.01 22.27 -10.03
CA ALA A 284 10.35 23.40 -9.18
C ALA A 284 11.83 23.44 -8.78
N MET A 285 12.28 24.64 -8.40
CA MET A 285 13.59 24.85 -7.77
C MET A 285 13.73 24.05 -6.47
N GLY A 286 14.94 23.56 -6.21
CA GLY A 286 15.27 22.71 -5.05
C GLY A 286 16.35 21.68 -5.39
N SER A 287 16.77 20.89 -4.40
CA SER A 287 17.80 19.87 -4.60
C SER A 287 17.38 18.81 -5.62
N LEU A 288 18.15 18.71 -6.70
CA LEU A 288 17.75 17.99 -7.91
C LEU A 288 17.50 16.51 -7.65
N PHE A 289 18.43 15.85 -6.97
CA PHE A 289 18.41 14.40 -6.77
C PHE A 289 17.66 13.99 -5.51
N THR A 290 17.52 14.86 -4.51
CA THR A 290 16.76 14.52 -3.29
C THR A 290 15.35 15.08 -3.19
N SER A 291 14.98 16.08 -4.00
CA SER A 291 13.61 16.63 -4.04
C SER A 291 12.85 16.29 -5.32
N ILE A 292 13.46 16.53 -6.49
CA ILE A 292 12.77 16.43 -7.78
C ILE A 292 12.84 15.00 -8.33
N CYS A 293 14.03 14.50 -8.63
CA CYS A 293 14.23 13.16 -9.23
C CYS A 293 13.53 12.00 -8.50
N PRO A 294 13.41 11.94 -7.16
CA PRO A 294 12.71 10.84 -6.48
C PRO A 294 11.24 10.73 -6.87
N SER A 295 10.62 11.85 -7.27
CA SER A 295 9.25 11.88 -7.77
C SER A 295 9.14 11.44 -9.24
N LEU A 296 10.25 11.47 -9.99
CA LEU A 296 10.28 11.25 -11.44
C LEU A 296 10.70 9.82 -11.84
N VAL A 297 11.50 9.14 -11.02
CA VAL A 297 11.99 7.76 -11.27
C VAL A 297 10.90 6.67 -11.21
N LEU A 298 9.63 7.04 -11.02
CA LEU A 298 8.52 6.12 -10.79
C LEU A 298 7.85 5.70 -12.10
N LEU A 299 7.48 4.42 -12.19
CA LEU A 299 6.82 3.85 -13.36
C LEU A 299 5.48 4.56 -13.65
N GLY A 300 5.28 5.00 -14.89
CA GLY A 300 4.11 5.76 -15.33
C GLY A 300 4.28 7.28 -15.33
N ILE A 301 5.27 7.85 -14.62
CA ILE A 301 5.48 9.31 -14.59
C ILE A 301 6.06 9.80 -15.92
N GLY A 302 7.18 9.22 -16.37
CA GLY A 302 7.79 9.56 -17.67
C GLY A 302 6.88 9.26 -18.87
N GLU A 303 6.15 8.16 -18.81
CA GLU A 303 5.18 7.75 -19.82
C GLU A 303 4.10 8.80 -20.04
N ILE A 304 3.49 9.31 -18.96
CA ILE A 304 2.45 10.34 -19.09
C ILE A 304 3.08 11.66 -19.53
N ILE A 305 4.15 12.13 -18.87
CA ILE A 305 4.78 13.44 -19.18
C ILE A 305 5.23 13.53 -20.64
N SER A 306 5.88 12.49 -21.17
CA SER A 306 6.31 12.47 -22.58
C SER A 306 5.13 12.52 -23.56
N SER A 307 3.99 11.92 -23.20
CA SER A 307 2.78 11.95 -24.03
C SER A 307 2.01 13.29 -24.01
N ARG A 308 2.24 14.16 -23.02
CA ARG A 308 1.55 15.47 -22.90
C ARG A 308 2.12 16.49 -23.89
N SER A 309 1.25 17.30 -24.49
CA SER A 309 1.61 18.44 -25.35
C SER A 309 1.67 19.78 -24.62
N CYS A 310 1.42 19.82 -23.31
CA CYS A 310 1.43 21.06 -22.53
C CYS A 310 2.87 21.56 -22.24
N PRO A 311 3.04 22.84 -21.83
CA PRO A 311 4.29 23.36 -21.31
C PRO A 311 4.85 22.51 -20.15
N LYS A 312 6.17 22.30 -20.16
CA LYS A 312 6.96 21.48 -19.25
C LYS A 312 8.15 22.31 -18.80
N VAL A 313 7.96 23.07 -17.73
CA VAL A 313 8.83 24.17 -17.34
C VAL A 313 9.79 23.73 -16.23
N LEU A 314 11.10 23.83 -16.47
CA LEU A 314 12.12 23.67 -15.43
C LEU A 314 12.43 25.03 -14.80
N LEU A 315 12.33 25.13 -13.47
CA LEU A 315 12.80 26.28 -12.70
C LEU A 315 14.23 25.99 -12.23
N LEU A 316 15.22 26.56 -12.92
CA LEU A 316 16.64 26.30 -12.62
C LEU A 316 17.03 26.88 -11.24
N ASN A 317 17.86 26.16 -10.50
CA ASN A 317 18.41 26.66 -9.24
C ASN A 317 19.34 27.87 -9.50
N GLY A 318 19.34 28.85 -8.61
CA GLY A 318 20.22 30.02 -8.73
C GLY A 318 21.62 29.83 -8.13
N THR A 319 21.84 28.75 -7.37
CA THR A 319 23.12 28.42 -6.73
C THR A 319 23.39 26.93 -6.79
N HIS A 320 24.67 26.55 -6.69
CA HIS A 320 25.06 25.15 -6.58
C HIS A 320 24.83 24.60 -5.16
N ASP A 321 24.31 23.38 -5.08
CA ASP A 321 24.33 22.58 -3.86
C ASP A 321 25.35 21.43 -3.95
N ARG A 322 25.45 20.65 -2.87
CA ARG A 322 26.34 19.47 -2.78
C ARG A 322 26.05 18.40 -3.84
N GLU A 323 24.81 18.30 -4.31
CA GLU A 323 24.37 17.31 -5.29
C GLU A 323 24.74 17.71 -6.73
N THR A 324 24.72 19.01 -7.00
CA THR A 324 24.80 19.60 -8.35
C THR A 324 26.06 20.43 -8.59
N SER A 325 27.11 20.22 -7.78
CA SER A 325 28.38 20.94 -7.91
C SER A 325 28.97 20.82 -9.32
N GLY A 326 29.20 21.96 -9.98
CA GLY A 326 29.72 22.03 -11.34
C GLY A 326 28.77 21.51 -12.43
N PHE A 327 27.46 21.45 -12.20
CA PHE A 327 26.46 21.19 -13.24
C PHE A 327 26.24 22.42 -14.13
N THR A 328 25.98 22.22 -15.43
CA THR A 328 25.37 23.22 -16.30
C THR A 328 23.85 23.07 -16.29
N ALA A 329 23.10 24.03 -16.86
CA ALA A 329 21.67 23.84 -17.11
C ALA A 329 21.37 22.57 -17.94
N SER A 330 22.20 22.26 -18.94
CA SER A 330 22.09 21.01 -19.71
C SER A 330 22.31 19.74 -18.88
N CYS A 331 23.10 19.80 -17.80
CA CYS A 331 23.22 18.67 -16.85
C CYS A 331 21.93 18.45 -16.04
N PHE A 332 21.20 19.51 -15.68
CA PHE A 332 19.88 19.39 -15.01
C PHE A 332 18.88 18.72 -15.96
N THR A 333 18.83 19.17 -17.22
CA THR A 333 18.02 18.57 -18.28
C THR A 333 18.31 17.08 -18.45
N THR A 334 19.60 16.69 -18.54
CA THR A 334 20.00 15.29 -18.65
C THR A 334 19.52 14.47 -17.44
N ALA A 335 19.76 14.95 -16.22
CA ALA A 335 19.40 14.22 -15.01
C ALA A 335 17.88 14.02 -14.85
N ILE A 336 17.05 15.01 -15.23
CA ILE A 336 15.59 14.88 -15.26
C ILE A 336 15.17 13.88 -16.34
N SER A 337 15.76 13.97 -17.53
CA SER A 337 15.49 13.05 -18.64
C SER A 337 15.85 11.60 -18.28
N ASP A 338 17.01 11.37 -17.67
CA ASP A 338 17.47 10.06 -17.22
C ASP A 338 16.62 9.49 -16.08
N ALA A 339 16.13 10.35 -15.17
CA ALA A 339 15.19 9.94 -14.13
C ALA A 339 13.85 9.48 -14.73
N LEU A 340 13.28 10.24 -15.67
CA LEU A 340 12.02 9.93 -16.33
C LEU A 340 12.10 8.74 -17.29
N ASN A 341 13.20 8.63 -18.04
CA ASN A 341 13.52 7.46 -18.86
C ASN A 341 13.89 6.23 -18.01
N ARG A 342 14.26 6.43 -16.75
CA ARG A 342 14.76 5.38 -15.84
C ARG A 342 15.94 4.63 -16.46
N THR A 343 16.87 5.38 -17.06
CA THR A 343 18.03 4.90 -17.83
C THR A 343 18.86 3.84 -17.09
N TYR A 344 18.84 3.88 -15.76
CA TYR A 344 19.61 3.01 -14.89
C TYR A 344 18.70 2.36 -13.83
N GLY A 345 18.12 1.19 -14.15
CA GLY A 345 17.16 0.47 -13.29
C GLY A 345 16.70 -0.86 -13.90
N GLU A 346 15.41 -1.19 -13.80
CA GLU A 346 14.83 -2.34 -14.51
C GLU A 346 14.93 -2.16 -16.03
N LYS A 347 15.87 -2.87 -16.67
CA LYS A 347 16.13 -2.83 -18.12
C LYS A 347 14.92 -3.04 -19.04
N HIS A 348 13.84 -3.65 -18.53
CA HIS A 348 12.62 -3.91 -19.28
C HIS A 348 11.57 -2.79 -19.19
N ASN A 349 11.79 -1.80 -18.31
CA ASN A 349 10.88 -0.68 -18.03
C ASN A 349 11.56 0.69 -18.24
N CYS A 350 12.63 0.75 -19.03
CA CYS A 350 13.27 1.99 -19.46
C CYS A 350 12.52 2.60 -20.65
N LEU A 351 12.46 3.93 -20.72
CA LEU A 351 12.04 4.69 -21.90
C LEU A 351 13.27 5.23 -22.62
N ASN A 352 13.09 5.71 -23.86
CA ASN A 352 14.16 6.31 -24.66
C ASN A 352 13.67 7.59 -25.36
N ASN A 353 12.98 8.44 -24.58
CA ASN A 353 12.46 9.72 -25.04
C ASN A 353 13.56 10.80 -24.98
N THR A 354 13.50 11.78 -25.87
CA THR A 354 14.43 12.92 -25.90
C THR A 354 14.07 13.97 -24.83
N SER A 355 15.01 14.85 -24.51
CA SER A 355 14.86 15.81 -23.40
C SER A 355 13.73 16.83 -23.62
N ASP A 356 13.51 17.27 -24.86
CA ASP A 356 12.41 18.17 -25.26
C ASP A 356 11.02 17.58 -25.01
N GLN A 357 10.89 16.24 -25.02
CA GLN A 357 9.66 15.55 -24.64
C GLN A 357 9.37 15.65 -23.13
N TYR A 358 10.36 16.02 -22.31
CA TYR A 358 10.22 16.15 -20.86
C TYR A 358 10.32 17.59 -20.34
N ILE A 359 11.11 18.46 -20.98
CA ILE A 359 11.31 19.87 -20.63
C ILE A 359 11.36 20.66 -21.94
N ASN A 360 10.49 21.65 -22.11
CA ASN A 360 10.49 22.53 -23.29
C ASN A 360 10.92 23.97 -22.98
N THR A 361 10.64 24.45 -21.77
CA THR A 361 11.04 25.78 -21.28
C THR A 361 11.94 25.66 -20.04
N ILE A 362 13.02 26.44 -19.97
CA ILE A 362 13.82 26.62 -18.76
C ILE A 362 13.73 28.08 -18.31
N LEU A 363 13.24 28.30 -17.08
CA LEU A 363 13.35 29.61 -16.43
C LEU A 363 14.66 29.65 -15.64
N VAL A 364 15.44 30.71 -15.84
CA VAL A 364 16.76 30.93 -15.24
C VAL A 364 16.70 32.15 -14.34
N PRO A 365 17.08 32.06 -13.05
CA PRO A 365 17.16 33.23 -12.20
C PRO A 365 18.35 34.09 -12.64
N LYS A 366 18.09 35.38 -12.86
CA LYS A 366 19.10 36.39 -13.18
C LYS A 366 20.21 36.40 -12.13
N ASP A 367 21.45 36.64 -12.55
CA ASP A 367 22.64 36.62 -11.69
C ASP A 367 22.88 35.27 -10.97
N GLY A 368 22.23 34.19 -11.42
CA GLY A 368 22.43 32.83 -10.92
C GLY A 368 23.80 32.25 -11.28
N GLU A 369 24.31 31.37 -10.42
CA GLU A 369 25.66 30.80 -10.51
C GLU A 369 25.76 29.63 -11.51
N ILE A 370 24.64 29.00 -11.88
CA ILE A 370 24.62 27.80 -12.73
C ILE A 370 24.86 28.18 -14.20
N PRO A 371 25.92 27.67 -14.86
CA PRO A 371 26.23 28.05 -16.24
C PRO A 371 25.16 27.59 -17.25
N ILE A 372 24.77 28.51 -18.12
CA ILE A 372 23.85 28.26 -19.24
C ILE A 372 24.67 28.03 -20.51
N ASP A 373 24.69 26.79 -21.00
CA ASP A 373 25.26 26.44 -22.29
C ASP A 373 24.14 26.32 -23.32
N SER A 374 23.92 27.39 -24.08
CA SER A 374 22.87 27.44 -25.11
C SER A 374 23.09 26.45 -26.26
N GLN A 375 24.32 26.05 -26.55
CA GLN A 375 24.59 25.06 -27.61
C GLN A 375 24.23 23.65 -27.14
N ALA A 376 24.61 23.29 -25.92
CA ALA A 376 24.23 22.00 -25.33
C ALA A 376 22.71 21.91 -25.08
N LEU A 377 22.04 23.00 -24.67
CA LEU A 377 20.58 23.03 -24.53
C LEU A 377 19.86 22.91 -25.87
N ALA A 378 20.31 23.62 -26.92
CA ALA A 378 19.77 23.47 -28.27
C ALA A 378 19.96 22.04 -28.82
N ALA A 379 21.09 21.39 -28.53
CA ALA A 379 21.33 19.99 -28.87
C ALA A 379 20.44 19.00 -28.10
N GLN A 380 19.87 19.42 -26.96
CA GLN A 380 18.83 18.70 -26.21
C GLN A 380 17.40 19.05 -26.66
N GLY A 381 17.24 19.86 -27.72
CA GLY A 381 15.95 20.32 -28.23
C GLY A 381 15.31 21.47 -27.43
N ILE A 382 16.05 22.08 -26.51
CA ILE A 382 15.55 23.16 -25.64
C ILE A 382 16.01 24.51 -26.19
N PHE A 383 15.05 25.27 -26.71
CA PHE A 383 15.27 26.60 -27.29
C PHE A 383 14.71 27.74 -26.43
N ASP A 384 13.72 27.46 -25.59
CA ASP A 384 13.06 28.47 -24.76
C ASP A 384 13.74 28.57 -23.38
N VAL A 385 14.73 29.47 -23.29
CA VAL A 385 15.49 29.74 -22.07
C VAL A 385 15.27 31.19 -21.65
N ILE A 386 14.44 31.39 -20.62
CA ILE A 386 13.96 32.72 -20.22
C ILE A 386 14.65 33.14 -18.92
N VAL A 387 15.32 34.30 -18.95
CA VAL A 387 15.88 34.91 -17.74
C VAL A 387 14.78 35.65 -16.97
N VAL A 388 14.68 35.39 -15.67
CA VAL A 388 13.68 35.96 -14.75
C VAL A 388 14.41 36.69 -13.63
N ASP A 389 13.92 37.85 -13.19
CA ASP A 389 14.53 38.58 -12.09
C ASP A 389 14.60 37.75 -10.79
N SER A 390 15.62 38.04 -9.99
CA SER A 390 16.02 37.27 -8.82
C SER A 390 16.22 38.15 -7.58
N VAL A 391 16.27 37.51 -6.42
CA VAL A 391 16.66 38.11 -5.15
C VAL A 391 17.74 37.26 -4.49
N ARG A 392 18.64 37.89 -3.73
CA ARG A 392 19.72 37.19 -3.03
C ARG A 392 19.37 36.96 -1.57
N ASP A 393 18.97 35.74 -1.24
CA ASP A 393 18.79 35.29 0.14
C ASP A 393 20.16 35.05 0.82
N SER A 394 20.26 35.38 2.11
CA SER A 394 21.51 35.30 2.87
C SER A 394 21.95 33.88 3.24
N LYS A 395 21.08 32.88 3.08
CA LYS A 395 21.31 31.47 3.42
C LYS A 395 21.37 30.58 2.19
N VAL A 396 20.41 30.73 1.27
CA VAL A 396 20.32 29.89 0.05
C VAL A 396 20.89 30.56 -1.21
N GLY A 397 21.28 31.83 -1.13
CA GLY A 397 21.86 32.58 -2.24
C GLY A 397 20.82 33.10 -3.23
N VAL A 398 21.14 33.06 -4.52
CA VAL A 398 20.25 33.57 -5.58
C VAL A 398 19.02 32.66 -5.73
N VAL A 399 17.83 33.26 -5.62
CA VAL A 399 16.53 32.62 -5.85
C VAL A 399 15.67 33.54 -6.71
N PHE A 400 14.65 33.01 -7.38
CA PHE A 400 13.73 33.83 -8.18
C PHE A 400 13.01 34.88 -7.33
N ASP A 401 12.79 36.08 -7.89
CA ASP A 401 11.76 36.97 -7.37
C ASP A 401 10.38 36.32 -7.60
N PRO A 402 9.56 36.10 -6.55
CA PRO A 402 8.29 35.40 -6.70
C PRO A 402 7.35 36.05 -7.71
N LYS A 403 7.28 37.39 -7.76
CA LYS A 403 6.35 38.11 -8.65
C LYS A 403 6.77 37.98 -10.10
N SER A 404 8.03 38.21 -10.40
CA SER A 404 8.60 38.10 -11.75
C SER A 404 8.50 36.67 -12.28
N LEU A 405 8.70 35.68 -11.41
CA LEU A 405 8.50 34.26 -11.74
C LEU A 405 7.04 33.92 -12.06
N ILE A 406 6.09 34.29 -11.20
CA ILE A 406 4.68 34.00 -11.43
C ILE A 406 4.16 34.75 -12.67
N GLN A 407 4.58 35.99 -12.91
CA GLN A 407 4.27 36.72 -14.16
C GLN A 407 4.84 36.03 -15.41
N THR A 408 6.01 35.41 -15.31
CA THR A 408 6.62 34.66 -16.44
C THR A 408 5.88 33.35 -16.70
N LEU A 409 5.55 32.59 -15.65
CA LEU A 409 4.73 31.38 -15.73
C LEU A 409 3.32 31.68 -16.27
N ALA A 410 2.72 32.81 -15.88
CA ALA A 410 1.42 33.26 -16.39
C ALA A 410 1.42 33.55 -17.90
N LYS A 411 2.52 34.07 -18.44
CA LYS A 411 2.68 34.25 -19.90
C LYS A 411 2.82 32.90 -20.60
N GLY A 412 3.71 32.04 -20.12
CA GLY A 412 3.97 30.72 -20.70
C GLY A 412 2.82 29.70 -20.61
N THR A 413 1.77 29.97 -19.82
CA THR A 413 0.60 29.09 -19.65
C THR A 413 -0.63 29.52 -20.45
N ASN A 414 -0.61 30.69 -21.09
CA ASN A 414 -1.71 31.12 -21.97
C ASN A 414 -1.57 30.47 -23.35
N ALA A 415 -2.53 29.60 -23.69
CA ALA A 415 -2.55 28.84 -24.94
C ALA A 415 -2.57 29.69 -26.24
N LEU A 416 -2.79 31.00 -26.13
CA LEU A 416 -2.77 31.94 -27.26
C LEU A 416 -1.34 32.32 -27.73
N ASP A 417 -0.33 32.27 -26.86
CA ASP A 417 1.06 32.67 -27.22
C ASP A 417 1.94 31.48 -27.66
N TYR A 418 1.57 30.25 -27.32
CA TYR A 418 2.29 29.05 -27.80
C TYR A 418 2.06 28.76 -29.30
N ALA A 419 1.00 29.34 -29.89
CA ALA A 419 0.71 29.24 -31.32
C ALA A 419 1.48 30.27 -32.18
N THR A 420 2.03 31.33 -31.57
CA THR A 420 2.67 32.46 -32.28
C THR A 420 4.21 32.43 -32.19
N THR A 421 4.78 31.66 -31.26
CA THR A 421 6.22 31.62 -30.96
C THR A 421 7.00 30.52 -31.67
N ASN A 422 6.35 29.65 -32.45
CA ASN A 422 7.03 28.55 -33.17
C ASN A 422 6.77 28.56 -34.70
N PRO A 423 7.48 29.39 -35.48
CA PRO A 423 7.35 29.42 -36.94
C PRO A 423 7.85 28.14 -37.64
N PHE A 424 8.67 27.32 -36.97
CA PHE A 424 9.39 26.20 -37.60
C PHE A 424 8.58 24.89 -37.69
N LEU A 425 7.57 24.70 -36.83
CA LEU A 425 6.77 23.47 -36.83
C LEU A 425 5.60 23.46 -37.85
N PHE A 426 5.27 24.60 -38.47
CA PHE A 426 4.26 24.66 -39.55
C PHE A 426 4.82 24.47 -40.96
N GLN A 427 6.15 24.43 -41.14
CA GLN A 427 6.76 24.35 -42.47
C GLN A 427 7.08 22.89 -42.91
N GLU A 428 7.37 21.96 -41.98
CA GLU A 428 7.64 20.56 -42.36
C GLU A 428 6.39 19.70 -42.56
N GLN A 429 5.31 19.89 -41.78
CA GLN A 429 4.06 19.14 -42.00
C GLN A 429 3.37 19.52 -43.34
N THR A 430 3.63 20.73 -43.85
CA THR A 430 3.15 21.17 -45.17
C THR A 430 3.96 20.55 -46.32
N LEU A 431 5.22 20.16 -46.10
CA LEU A 431 6.09 19.52 -47.10
C LEU A 431 5.90 17.99 -47.18
N PHE A 432 5.55 17.32 -46.08
CA PHE A 432 5.23 15.88 -46.13
C PHE A 432 3.92 15.58 -46.87
N LEU A 433 2.91 16.46 -46.74
CA LEU A 433 1.66 16.34 -47.51
C LEU A 433 1.83 16.71 -48.99
N ALA A 434 2.76 17.61 -49.33
CA ALA A 434 3.09 17.92 -50.73
C ALA A 434 3.87 16.78 -51.43
N SER A 435 4.73 16.08 -50.70
CA SER A 435 5.57 15.00 -51.26
C SER A 435 4.78 13.72 -51.58
N GLY A 436 3.78 13.39 -50.75
CA GLY A 436 2.89 12.24 -51.00
C GLY A 436 1.91 12.44 -52.17
N PHE A 437 1.61 13.69 -52.54
CA PHE A 437 0.61 14.00 -53.58
C PHE A 437 1.18 13.97 -55.01
N LEU A 438 2.51 14.02 -55.18
CA LEU A 438 3.17 14.02 -56.50
C LEU A 438 3.39 12.62 -57.07
N LEU A 439 3.46 11.57 -56.24
CA LEU A 439 3.57 10.17 -56.69
C LEU A 439 2.20 9.53 -57.03
N ALA A 440 1.09 10.09 -56.54
CA ALA A 440 -0.25 9.57 -56.79
C ALA A 440 -0.91 10.07 -58.10
N VAL A 441 -0.25 10.98 -58.84
CA VAL A 441 -0.84 11.69 -59.99
C VAL A 441 -0.36 11.16 -61.35
N GLU A 442 0.72 10.38 -61.41
CA GLU A 442 1.17 9.74 -62.67
C GLU A 442 0.46 8.40 -62.98
N GLU A 443 0.02 7.62 -61.98
CA GLU A 443 -0.67 6.34 -62.25
C GLU A 443 -2.14 6.51 -62.72
N TYR A 444 -2.78 7.66 -62.47
CA TYR A 444 -4.20 7.87 -62.79
C TYR A 444 -4.48 8.36 -64.23
N LYS A 445 -3.47 8.35 -65.12
CA LYS A 445 -3.60 8.78 -66.52
C LYS A 445 -3.54 7.66 -67.57
N VAL A 446 -3.53 6.39 -67.15
CA VAL A 446 -3.55 5.23 -68.06
C VAL A 446 -4.67 4.24 -67.69
N ARG A 447 -5.93 4.70 -67.71
CA ARG A 447 -7.15 3.84 -67.83
C ARG A 447 -8.43 4.66 -68.06
N SER A 448 -8.60 5.18 -69.28
CA SER A 448 -9.85 5.80 -69.72
C SER A 448 -10.17 5.51 -71.20
N LEU A 449 -10.11 4.23 -71.59
CA LEU A 449 -10.65 3.76 -72.86
C LEU A 449 -11.48 2.47 -72.69
N GLN A 450 -12.70 2.54 -73.23
CA GLN A 450 -13.61 1.45 -73.61
C GLN A 450 -14.28 0.59 -72.52
N THR A 451 -15.42 1.12 -72.06
CA THR A 451 -16.76 0.47 -72.04
C THR A 451 -16.88 -0.94 -72.66
N SER A 452 -17.57 -1.87 -71.99
CA SER A 452 -19.00 -2.16 -72.28
C SER A 452 -19.64 -3.34 -71.51
N LEU A 453 -20.89 -3.10 -71.06
CA LEU A 453 -22.07 -4.02 -71.02
C LEU A 453 -22.22 -5.21 -70.02
N ILE A 454 -23.30 -5.09 -69.24
CA ILE A 454 -24.36 -6.08 -68.89
C ILE A 454 -24.22 -7.00 -67.65
N ASP A 455 -25.04 -6.65 -66.65
CA ASP A 455 -25.97 -7.43 -65.79
C ASP A 455 -25.68 -8.83 -65.19
N SER A 456 -26.26 -8.94 -63.97
CA SER A 456 -27.01 -10.08 -63.38
C SER A 456 -26.39 -10.86 -62.19
N TYR A 457 -27.18 -10.88 -61.11
CA TYR A 457 -27.17 -11.80 -59.96
C TYR A 457 -27.44 -13.27 -60.39
N PRO A 458 -27.31 -14.32 -59.53
CA PRO A 458 -27.04 -14.32 -58.07
C PRO A 458 -25.95 -15.33 -57.60
N SER A 459 -25.82 -15.46 -56.27
CA SER A 459 -25.31 -16.62 -55.51
C SER A 459 -26.18 -17.90 -55.72
N PRO A 460 -25.99 -19.09 -55.07
CA PRO A 460 -25.17 -19.42 -53.89
C PRO A 460 -24.54 -20.86 -53.83
N PHE A 461 -23.94 -21.21 -52.68
CA PHE A 461 -23.62 -22.56 -52.14
C PHE A 461 -22.68 -23.51 -52.92
N GLY A 462 -21.88 -24.31 -52.18
CA GLY A 462 -21.18 -25.48 -52.73
C GLY A 462 -19.92 -25.91 -51.97
N SER A 463 -20.07 -26.71 -50.92
CA SER A 463 -18.96 -27.28 -50.14
C SER A 463 -18.38 -28.56 -50.75
N HIS A 464 -17.07 -28.59 -51.00
CA HIS A 464 -16.18 -29.77 -50.98
C HIS A 464 -14.76 -29.22 -50.67
N GLY A 465 -13.80 -29.91 -50.07
CA GLY A 465 -13.53 -31.34 -49.92
C GLY A 465 -12.03 -31.48 -50.19
N ASN A 466 -11.19 -31.70 -49.17
CA ASN A 466 -10.70 -33.02 -48.74
C ASN A 466 -9.44 -33.48 -49.50
N VAL A 467 -8.53 -34.19 -48.79
CA VAL A 467 -7.45 -35.06 -49.32
C VAL A 467 -6.11 -34.42 -49.80
N LEU A 468 -5.07 -34.66 -48.98
CA LEU A 468 -3.62 -34.72 -49.30
C LEU A 468 -3.31 -35.80 -50.35
N PRO A 469 -2.27 -35.68 -51.22
CA PRO A 469 -0.93 -36.16 -50.80
C PRO A 469 0.33 -35.58 -51.50
N ARG A 470 1.48 -35.91 -50.87
CA ARG A 470 2.86 -36.23 -51.35
C ARG A 470 3.10 -36.30 -52.90
N THR A 471 4.29 -36.07 -53.49
CA THR A 471 5.69 -36.33 -53.06
C THR A 471 6.73 -35.78 -54.08
N LEU A 472 7.98 -35.46 -53.67
CA LEU A 472 9.31 -35.62 -54.39
C LEU A 472 9.49 -35.03 -55.84
N HIS A 473 10.67 -34.74 -56.43
CA HIS A 473 12.11 -34.82 -56.07
C HIS A 473 12.97 -33.87 -56.97
N GLN A 474 14.01 -33.21 -56.39
CA GLN A 474 15.44 -33.16 -56.83
C GLN A 474 15.96 -32.53 -58.14
N ILE A 475 17.07 -31.73 -58.08
CA ILE A 475 18.42 -31.92 -58.72
C ILE A 475 19.36 -30.67 -58.60
N ILE A 476 20.52 -30.81 -57.91
CA ILE A 476 21.95 -30.43 -58.21
C ILE A 476 22.29 -28.98 -58.74
N SER A 477 23.32 -28.18 -58.34
CA SER A 477 24.73 -28.44 -57.92
C SER A 477 25.44 -27.31 -57.09
N MET A 478 26.30 -27.70 -56.12
CA MET A 478 27.74 -27.32 -55.82
C MET A 478 28.29 -25.88 -56.03
N ASN A 479 29.23 -25.30 -55.24
CA ASN A 479 30.14 -25.66 -54.11
C ASN A 479 30.30 -24.41 -53.16
N ASP A 480 30.88 -24.37 -51.94
CA ASP A 480 32.07 -25.01 -51.32
C ASP A 480 31.90 -25.39 -49.81
N VAL A 481 32.85 -26.20 -49.30
CA VAL A 481 32.87 -27.04 -48.04
C VAL A 481 34.37 -27.18 -47.62
N PRO A 482 34.86 -27.62 -46.41
CA PRO A 482 34.25 -28.27 -45.21
C PRO A 482 34.58 -27.57 -43.84
N ALA A 483 34.22 -28.04 -42.63
CA ALA A 483 33.13 -28.90 -42.11
C ALA A 483 33.14 -28.93 -40.54
N ASN A 484 32.06 -29.53 -39.98
CA ASN A 484 31.95 -30.29 -38.72
C ASN A 484 31.61 -29.54 -37.40
N ILE A 485 30.72 -30.01 -36.49
CA ILE A 485 29.97 -31.28 -36.36
C ILE A 485 28.56 -31.06 -35.72
N SER A 486 27.65 -32.04 -35.89
CA SER A 486 26.24 -32.06 -35.46
C SER A 486 25.97 -32.40 -33.98
N CYS A 487 24.78 -32.01 -33.48
CA CYS A 487 24.20 -32.51 -32.23
C CYS A 487 23.81 -34.00 -32.28
N LYS A 488 24.04 -34.75 -31.19
CA LYS A 488 23.25 -35.94 -30.81
C LYS A 488 23.28 -36.15 -29.29
N VAL A 489 22.19 -36.71 -28.76
CA VAL A 489 21.92 -36.85 -27.31
C VAL A 489 22.69 -38.02 -26.68
N THR A 490 23.23 -37.82 -25.49
CA THR A 490 23.60 -38.90 -24.55
C THR A 490 23.06 -38.64 -23.14
N ARG A 491 22.77 -39.74 -22.46
CA ARG A 491 22.31 -39.85 -21.07
C ARG A 491 23.44 -39.50 -20.07
N ASP A 492 23.01 -39.27 -18.82
CA ASP A 492 23.79 -39.33 -17.58
C ASP A 492 24.97 -38.34 -17.46
N GLY A 493 24.77 -37.28 -16.65
CA GLY A 493 25.77 -36.22 -16.46
C GLY A 493 26.48 -36.28 -15.11
N TYR A 494 27.82 -36.08 -15.13
CA TYR A 494 28.62 -35.64 -13.97
C TYR A 494 29.72 -34.66 -14.43
N TYR A 495 29.71 -33.45 -13.84
CA TYR A 495 30.77 -32.44 -13.60
C TYR A 495 32.01 -32.28 -14.52
N ILE A 496 32.46 -31.01 -14.67
CA ILE A 496 33.87 -30.60 -14.42
C ILE A 496 34.00 -29.08 -14.19
N ASN A 497 34.90 -28.70 -13.27
CA ASN A 497 35.31 -27.32 -12.95
C ASN A 497 36.38 -26.79 -13.92
N ILE A 498 36.40 -25.47 -14.18
CA ILE A 498 37.61 -24.78 -14.69
C ILE A 498 37.86 -23.48 -13.90
N LEU A 499 38.98 -23.46 -13.18
CA LEU A 499 39.65 -22.24 -12.66
C LEU A 499 40.88 -21.93 -13.54
N PRO A 500 41.18 -20.65 -13.83
CA PRO A 500 42.52 -20.22 -14.23
C PRO A 500 43.41 -19.99 -13.00
N ARG A 501 44.67 -20.43 -13.08
CA ARG A 501 45.70 -20.26 -12.02
C ARG A 501 46.65 -19.12 -12.35
N SER A 502 47.12 -18.41 -11.32
CA SER A 502 48.54 -18.00 -11.11
C SER A 502 48.66 -17.37 -9.70
N TRP A 503 49.70 -17.49 -8.85
CA TRP A 503 51.04 -18.13 -8.89
C TRP A 503 51.29 -18.97 -7.61
N GLN A 504 52.42 -19.71 -7.55
CA GLN A 504 52.78 -20.64 -6.45
C GLN A 504 53.98 -20.18 -5.58
N ARG A 505 54.17 -20.89 -4.43
CA ARG A 505 55.42 -21.09 -3.63
C ARG A 505 55.86 -19.89 -2.76
N LEU A 506 56.42 -20.04 -1.54
CA LEU A 506 56.81 -21.14 -0.61
C LEU A 506 56.09 -20.89 0.76
N GLY A 507 56.13 -21.66 1.85
CA GLY A 507 56.86 -22.87 2.29
C GLY A 507 56.63 -23.07 3.81
N GLN A 508 56.68 -24.31 4.33
CA GLN A 508 56.24 -24.69 5.68
C GLN A 508 57.10 -24.19 6.86
N LYS A 509 56.48 -23.99 8.04
CA LYS A 509 56.90 -24.49 9.40
C LYS A 509 55.86 -24.08 10.46
N LEU A 510 55.14 -25.04 11.07
CA LEU A 510 55.39 -25.65 12.39
C LEU A 510 55.30 -24.69 13.59
N GLY A 511 54.33 -24.93 14.50
CA GLY A 511 54.38 -24.44 15.89
C GLY A 511 53.04 -24.04 16.52
N CYS A 512 52.33 -24.98 17.17
CA CYS A 512 51.64 -24.63 18.43
C CYS A 512 52.68 -24.71 19.56
N PRO A 513 52.57 -23.88 20.60
CA PRO A 513 52.15 -24.46 21.88
C PRO A 513 51.32 -23.55 22.83
N HIS A 514 50.51 -24.24 23.63
CA HIS A 514 50.24 -23.99 25.06
C HIS A 514 49.73 -22.64 25.60
N THR A 515 48.44 -22.68 25.97
CA THR A 515 47.86 -22.42 27.33
C THR A 515 48.17 -21.12 28.09
N HIS A 516 47.11 -20.48 28.58
CA HIS A 516 46.97 -20.23 30.02
C HIS A 516 45.50 -20.35 30.48
N ARG A 517 45.29 -21.12 31.55
CA ARG A 517 44.06 -21.09 32.38
C ARG A 517 44.22 -19.97 33.41
N HIS A 518 43.11 -19.30 33.75
CA HIS A 518 42.82 -18.92 35.13
C HIS A 518 41.33 -19.11 35.42
N SER A 519 40.99 -19.27 36.69
CA SER A 519 39.83 -20.04 37.14
C SER A 519 38.88 -19.26 38.05
N LEU A 520 37.59 -19.60 37.94
CA LEU A 520 36.60 -19.67 39.03
C LEU A 520 36.29 -18.40 39.84
N GLN A 521 35.03 -17.96 39.76
CA GLN A 521 34.15 -17.89 40.94
C GLN A 521 32.66 -17.83 40.54
N ASN A 522 31.88 -18.78 41.09
CA ASN A 522 30.42 -18.78 41.24
C ASN A 522 30.14 -18.60 42.75
N PRO A 523 28.89 -18.42 43.24
CA PRO A 523 27.65 -17.91 42.62
C PRO A 523 26.96 -16.82 43.49
N THR A 524 25.79 -16.29 43.07
CA THR A 524 24.67 -15.97 44.00
C THR A 524 23.35 -15.70 43.24
N PHE A 525 22.27 -16.37 43.66
CA PHE A 525 20.88 -15.89 43.51
C PHE A 525 20.48 -15.20 44.82
N PRO A 526 19.68 -14.11 44.77
CA PRO A 526 18.22 -14.20 44.98
C PRO A 526 17.46 -13.21 44.07
N ALA A 527 16.13 -13.09 43.99
CA ALA A 527 14.92 -13.85 44.26
C ALA A 527 13.77 -13.01 43.65
N TYR A 528 12.53 -13.53 43.63
CA TYR A 528 11.35 -12.88 43.02
C TYR A 528 10.95 -11.53 43.62
N CYS A 529 10.44 -10.62 42.78
CA CYS A 529 9.34 -9.71 43.18
C CYS A 529 8.45 -9.24 41.99
N ASN A 530 7.34 -9.97 41.83
CA ASN A 530 6.02 -9.62 41.27
C ASN A 530 5.76 -8.22 40.62
N PRO A 531 5.26 -8.16 39.37
CA PRO A 531 4.55 -7.01 38.82
C PRO A 531 3.03 -7.26 38.68
N GLN A 532 2.27 -7.01 39.76
CA GLN A 532 0.83 -6.75 39.67
C GLN A 532 0.55 -5.26 39.94
N ARG A 533 0.41 -4.47 38.87
CA ARG A 533 -0.51 -3.31 38.75
C ARG A 533 -0.21 -2.49 37.49
N GLN A 534 -1.08 -2.63 36.49
CA GLN A 534 -1.72 -1.57 35.69
C GLN A 534 -2.13 -2.11 34.31
N VAL A 535 -3.08 -3.05 34.32
CA VAL A 535 -3.95 -3.28 33.16
C VAL A 535 -5.22 -2.47 33.40
N GLN A 536 -5.36 -1.34 32.72
CA GLN A 536 -6.63 -0.79 32.25
C GLN A 536 -6.38 0.46 31.37
N GLN A 537 -7.21 0.60 30.32
CA GLN A 537 -7.29 1.71 29.34
C GLN A 537 -6.32 1.69 28.14
N ALA A 538 -6.62 0.84 27.14
CA ALA A 538 -6.12 1.01 25.76
C ALA A 538 -6.99 0.33 24.67
N ASN A 539 -8.30 0.15 24.87
CA ASN A 539 -9.21 -0.44 23.85
C ASN A 539 -9.92 0.63 23.00
N ALA A 540 -9.32 1.04 21.87
CA ALA A 540 -10.00 1.55 20.66
C ALA A 540 -8.98 1.97 19.56
N ALA A 541 -9.39 1.84 18.30
CA ALA A 541 -8.73 2.28 17.05
C ALA A 541 -7.41 1.57 16.64
N GLY A 542 -7.21 1.15 15.38
CA GLY A 542 -8.12 1.16 14.23
C GLY A 542 -7.60 0.29 13.07
N PHE A 543 -8.51 -0.43 12.38
CA PHE A 543 -8.19 -1.38 11.30
C PHE A 543 -8.18 -0.71 9.92
N ASN A 544 -7.06 -0.77 9.18
CA ASN A 544 -7.00 -0.16 7.85
C ASN A 544 -7.13 -1.09 6.64
N THR A 545 -7.37 -0.43 5.51
CA THR A 545 -8.22 -0.96 4.44
C THR A 545 -7.38 -1.36 3.23
N LEU A 546 -6.82 -2.57 3.25
CA LEU A 546 -6.07 -3.12 2.11
C LEU A 546 -6.98 -3.54 0.94
N LYS A 547 -6.39 -3.64 -0.26
CA LYS A 547 -7.07 -3.70 -1.58
C LYS A 547 -7.95 -4.94 -1.86
N GLY A 548 -8.22 -5.80 -0.87
CA GLY A 548 -9.30 -6.80 -0.91
C GLY A 548 -10.66 -6.30 -0.37
N ARG A 549 -10.69 -5.19 0.39
CA ARG A 549 -11.90 -4.73 1.12
C ARG A 549 -12.96 -3.98 0.31
N LYS A 550 -12.76 -3.71 -0.99
CA LYS A 550 -13.79 -3.07 -1.84
C LYS A 550 -14.58 -4.12 -2.64
N GLN A 551 -15.58 -4.70 -1.99
CA GLN A 551 -16.80 -5.15 -2.70
C GLN A 551 -17.83 -4.01 -2.73
N ALA A 552 -18.64 -3.96 -3.78
CA ALA A 552 -19.25 -2.72 -4.30
C ALA A 552 -20.31 -2.02 -3.43
N ASN A 553 -20.58 -2.46 -2.20
CA ASN A 553 -21.64 -1.92 -1.31
C ASN A 553 -21.21 -1.69 0.16
N GLY A 554 -19.91 -1.66 0.47
CA GLY A 554 -19.43 -1.18 1.78
C GLY A 554 -19.62 -2.12 3.00
N CYS A 555 -20.06 -3.37 2.81
CA CYS A 555 -20.07 -4.35 3.90
C CYS A 555 -18.71 -5.05 4.08
N ASN A 556 -18.25 -5.15 5.32
CA ASN A 556 -17.15 -6.02 5.73
C ASN A 556 -17.70 -7.31 6.35
N LEU A 557 -17.64 -8.43 5.62
CA LEU A 557 -18.12 -9.74 6.09
C LEU A 557 -17.39 -10.26 7.34
N PHE A 558 -16.18 -9.76 7.60
CA PHE A 558 -15.28 -10.24 8.67
C PHE A 558 -15.37 -9.41 9.96
N GLN A 559 -16.21 -8.36 9.99
CA GLN A 559 -16.46 -7.54 11.17
C GLN A 559 -17.91 -7.68 11.61
N GLY A 560 -18.10 -8.05 12.88
CA GLY A 560 -19.38 -8.54 13.37
C GLY A 560 -19.26 -9.11 14.78
N ARG A 561 -20.19 -10.01 15.10
CA ARG A 561 -20.23 -10.75 16.37
C ARG A 561 -20.82 -12.14 16.20
N TRP A 562 -20.47 -13.04 17.13
CA TRP A 562 -21.14 -14.33 17.24
C TRP A 562 -22.52 -14.18 17.88
N VAL A 563 -23.49 -14.92 17.35
CA VAL A 563 -24.87 -14.99 17.86
C VAL A 563 -25.30 -16.45 17.94
N VAL A 564 -26.20 -16.78 18.87
CA VAL A 564 -26.79 -18.11 18.96
C VAL A 564 -27.85 -18.25 17.86
N ASP A 565 -27.71 -19.27 17.03
CA ASP A 565 -28.65 -19.70 16.00
C ASP A 565 -29.03 -21.17 16.25
N PRO A 566 -30.26 -21.45 16.72
CA PRO A 566 -30.71 -22.81 16.99
C PRO A 566 -30.65 -23.77 15.79
N SER A 567 -30.62 -23.24 14.56
CA SER A 567 -30.60 -24.01 13.31
C SER A 567 -29.22 -24.51 12.88
N PHE A 568 -28.16 -24.16 13.62
CA PHE A 568 -26.84 -24.79 13.53
C PHE A 568 -26.76 -26.01 14.47
N PRO A 569 -25.83 -26.96 14.28
CA PRO A 569 -24.89 -27.07 13.16
C PRO A 569 -25.60 -27.47 11.86
N LEU A 570 -24.94 -27.25 10.72
CA LEU A 570 -25.51 -27.53 9.39
C LEU A 570 -25.53 -29.03 9.03
N TYR A 571 -24.84 -29.87 9.81
CA TYR A 571 -24.78 -31.32 9.65
C TYR A 571 -24.50 -32.00 11.00
N ASN A 572 -24.67 -33.32 11.08
CA ASN A 572 -24.25 -34.12 12.23
C ASN A 572 -22.89 -34.77 11.92
N SER A 573 -21.89 -34.64 12.80
CA SER A 573 -20.57 -35.24 12.57
C SER A 573 -20.63 -36.77 12.41
N SER A 574 -21.59 -37.42 13.06
CA SER A 574 -21.81 -38.87 13.01
C SER A 574 -22.20 -39.37 11.61
N THR A 575 -22.71 -38.50 10.74
CA THR A 575 -23.13 -38.85 9.37
C THR A 575 -22.07 -38.50 8.32
N CYS A 576 -20.97 -37.83 8.70
CA CYS A 576 -19.90 -37.50 7.76
C CYS A 576 -18.70 -38.45 7.93
N PRO A 577 -18.38 -39.29 6.93
CA PRO A 577 -17.28 -40.24 7.02
C PRO A 577 -15.90 -39.61 6.79
N PHE A 578 -15.83 -38.31 6.52
CA PHE A 578 -14.59 -37.61 6.17
C PHE A 578 -13.87 -36.96 7.35
N ILE A 579 -14.49 -36.92 8.54
CA ILE A 579 -13.95 -36.19 9.71
C ILE A 579 -12.91 -37.05 10.42
N ASP A 580 -11.67 -36.58 10.48
CA ASP A 580 -10.59 -37.22 11.23
C ASP A 580 -10.85 -37.19 12.74
N ALA A 581 -10.20 -38.12 13.45
CA ALA A 581 -10.44 -38.33 14.88
C ALA A 581 -10.17 -37.07 15.73
N GLU A 582 -9.16 -36.29 15.34
CA GLU A 582 -8.74 -35.05 16.02
C GLU A 582 -9.80 -33.94 16.01
N PHE A 583 -10.73 -33.93 15.05
CA PHE A 583 -11.77 -32.89 14.95
C PHE A 583 -13.17 -33.36 15.34
N ASN A 584 -13.40 -34.67 15.51
CA ASN A 584 -14.73 -35.23 15.77
C ASN A 584 -15.11 -35.24 17.27
N CYS A 585 -15.10 -34.06 17.89
CA CYS A 585 -15.25 -33.87 19.33
C CYS A 585 -16.49 -34.56 19.94
N GLN A 586 -17.62 -34.55 19.23
CA GLN A 586 -18.86 -35.23 19.65
C GLN A 586 -18.67 -36.76 19.74
N LYS A 587 -17.99 -37.37 18.75
CA LYS A 587 -17.69 -38.82 18.75
C LYS A 587 -16.77 -39.20 19.90
N TYR A 588 -15.84 -38.32 20.28
CA TYR A 588 -14.89 -38.52 21.38
C TYR A 588 -15.38 -37.97 22.73
N GLY A 589 -16.70 -37.80 22.88
CA GLY A 589 -17.33 -37.63 24.19
C GLY A 589 -17.37 -36.20 24.72
N ARG A 590 -17.16 -35.17 23.87
CA ARG A 590 -17.34 -33.77 24.27
C ARG A 590 -18.80 -33.53 24.73
N PRO A 591 -19.05 -33.20 26.01
CA PRO A 591 -20.40 -33.23 26.59
C PRO A 591 -21.20 -31.93 26.34
N ASP A 592 -20.52 -30.80 26.18
CA ASP A 592 -21.16 -29.53 25.87
C ASP A 592 -21.45 -29.41 24.36
N THR A 593 -22.60 -28.82 24.02
CA THR A 593 -23.05 -28.67 22.63
C THR A 593 -23.29 -27.22 22.23
N LEU A 594 -23.07 -26.26 23.13
CA LEU A 594 -23.37 -24.85 22.90
C LEU A 594 -22.46 -24.23 21.83
N TYR A 595 -21.19 -24.65 21.75
CA TYR A 595 -20.25 -24.23 20.71
C TYR A 595 -20.76 -24.52 19.28
N LEU A 596 -21.62 -25.53 19.11
CA LEU A 596 -22.25 -25.89 17.82
C LEU A 596 -23.36 -24.94 17.39
N LYS A 597 -23.83 -24.06 18.28
CA LYS A 597 -25.01 -23.20 18.05
C LYS A 597 -24.65 -21.76 17.70
N TYR A 598 -23.38 -21.43 17.51
CA TYR A 598 -22.95 -20.07 17.16
C TYR A 598 -22.81 -19.87 15.66
N SER A 599 -23.49 -18.85 15.13
CA SER A 599 -23.32 -18.34 13.77
C SER A 599 -22.71 -16.93 13.79
N TRP A 600 -21.98 -16.60 12.72
CA TRP A 600 -21.36 -15.28 12.60
C TRP A 600 -22.32 -14.28 11.95
N ARG A 601 -22.52 -13.13 12.59
CA ARG A 601 -23.35 -12.04 12.07
C ARG A 601 -22.49 -10.79 11.84
N PRO A 602 -22.20 -10.42 10.56
CA PRO A 602 -21.53 -9.17 10.24
C PRO A 602 -22.34 -7.96 10.75
N ASP A 603 -21.66 -6.87 11.11
CA ASP A 603 -22.32 -5.68 11.66
C ASP A 603 -23.02 -4.85 10.58
N SER A 604 -22.57 -4.91 9.32
CA SER A 604 -23.00 -4.02 8.23
C SER A 604 -23.82 -4.69 7.11
N CYS A 605 -24.00 -6.01 7.12
CA CYS A 605 -24.89 -6.71 6.19
C CYS A 605 -25.24 -8.13 6.67
N THR A 606 -26.22 -8.73 6.01
CA THR A 606 -26.59 -10.14 6.21
C THR A 606 -25.59 -11.07 5.52
N LEU A 607 -24.98 -11.98 6.27
CA LEU A 607 -24.22 -13.10 5.70
C LEU A 607 -25.22 -14.09 5.04
N PRO A 608 -25.09 -14.43 3.74
CA PRO A 608 -25.97 -15.41 3.13
C PRO A 608 -25.83 -16.77 3.81
N ARG A 609 -26.95 -17.46 4.04
CA ARG A 609 -26.94 -18.84 4.55
C ARG A 609 -26.23 -19.73 3.54
N PHE A 610 -25.39 -20.65 4.02
CA PHE A 610 -24.73 -21.63 3.16
C PHE A 610 -25.76 -22.52 2.45
N ASP A 611 -25.63 -22.64 1.13
CA ASP A 611 -26.41 -23.56 0.29
C ASP A 611 -25.45 -24.49 -0.46
N GLY A 612 -25.29 -25.71 0.04
CA GLY A 612 -24.40 -26.69 -0.58
C GLY A 612 -24.87 -27.17 -1.95
N VAL A 613 -26.18 -27.10 -2.25
CA VAL A 613 -26.71 -27.47 -3.56
C VAL A 613 -26.43 -26.37 -4.59
N ASP A 614 -26.48 -25.09 -4.21
CA ASP A 614 -25.98 -24.00 -5.04
C ASP A 614 -24.48 -24.16 -5.31
N VAL A 615 -23.65 -24.42 -4.28
CA VAL A 615 -22.20 -24.64 -4.45
C VAL A 615 -21.94 -25.77 -5.45
N LEU A 616 -22.58 -26.93 -5.28
CA LEU A 616 -22.41 -28.09 -6.17
C LEU A 616 -22.88 -27.81 -7.62
N LYS A 617 -23.96 -27.05 -7.82
CA LYS A 617 -24.44 -26.68 -9.16
C LYS A 617 -23.57 -25.59 -9.82
N ARG A 618 -23.23 -24.54 -9.07
CA ARG A 618 -22.44 -23.39 -9.52
C ARG A 618 -21.02 -23.78 -9.95
N TRP A 619 -20.45 -24.75 -9.25
CA TRP A 619 -19.12 -25.30 -9.52
C TRP A 619 -19.17 -26.66 -10.22
N SER A 620 -20.26 -26.95 -10.95
CA SER A 620 -20.38 -28.21 -11.69
C SER A 620 -19.23 -28.39 -12.69
N GLY A 621 -18.58 -29.56 -12.65
CA GLY A 621 -17.40 -29.88 -13.44
C GLY A 621 -16.09 -29.20 -13.01
N LYS A 622 -16.05 -28.55 -11.84
CA LYS A 622 -14.92 -27.72 -11.36
C LYS A 622 -14.10 -28.37 -10.24
N LYS A 623 -12.88 -27.86 -10.04
CA LYS A 623 -11.95 -28.29 -8.99
C LYS A 623 -11.64 -27.17 -8.01
N ILE A 624 -11.85 -27.45 -6.73
CA ILE A 624 -11.55 -26.57 -5.59
C ILE A 624 -10.46 -27.25 -4.77
N MET A 625 -9.31 -26.61 -4.59
CA MET A 625 -8.18 -27.19 -3.86
C MET A 625 -7.79 -26.33 -2.66
N PHE A 626 -7.73 -26.96 -1.49
CA PHE A 626 -7.16 -26.42 -0.25
C PHE A 626 -5.67 -26.79 -0.20
N VAL A 627 -4.81 -25.82 0.14
CA VAL A 627 -3.35 -25.98 0.09
C VAL A 627 -2.73 -25.36 1.33
N GLY A 628 -2.08 -26.17 2.16
CA GLY A 628 -1.42 -25.64 3.36
C GLY A 628 -1.21 -26.63 4.50
N ASP A 629 -1.40 -26.12 5.72
CA ASP A 629 -1.20 -26.83 6.98
C ASP A 629 -2.45 -27.62 7.44
N SER A 630 -2.44 -28.13 8.67
CA SER A 630 -3.54 -28.91 9.24
C SER A 630 -4.87 -28.12 9.36
N LEU A 631 -4.84 -26.78 9.26
CA LEU A 631 -6.07 -25.97 9.26
C LEU A 631 -6.70 -25.92 7.84
N SER A 632 -5.93 -26.09 6.76
CA SER A 632 -6.49 -26.37 5.43
C SER A 632 -7.23 -27.71 5.41
N LEU A 633 -6.67 -28.73 6.08
CA LEU A 633 -7.32 -30.02 6.26
C LEU A 633 -8.66 -29.87 7.02
N ASN A 634 -8.63 -29.19 8.16
CA ASN A 634 -9.80 -28.95 9.00
C ASN A 634 -10.92 -28.15 8.27
N MET A 635 -10.56 -27.17 7.43
CA MET A 635 -11.53 -26.45 6.58
C MET A 635 -12.05 -27.29 5.39
N TRP A 636 -11.22 -28.16 4.81
CA TRP A 636 -11.61 -29.06 3.71
C TRP A 636 -12.57 -30.16 4.16
N GLU A 637 -12.37 -30.75 5.35
CA GLU A 637 -13.30 -31.74 5.92
C GLU A 637 -14.66 -31.11 6.23
N SER A 638 -14.66 -29.93 6.84
CA SER A 638 -15.86 -29.12 7.05
C SER A 638 -16.66 -28.92 5.77
N LEU A 639 -16.05 -28.42 4.70
CA LEU A 639 -16.75 -28.19 3.43
C LEU A 639 -17.30 -29.50 2.85
N SER A 640 -16.49 -30.57 2.90
CA SER A 640 -16.88 -31.89 2.40
C SER A 640 -18.12 -32.44 3.13
N CYS A 641 -18.19 -32.26 4.45
CA CYS A 641 -19.36 -32.63 5.24
C CYS A 641 -20.58 -31.73 4.97
N MET A 642 -20.38 -30.42 4.84
CA MET A 642 -21.45 -29.46 4.51
C MET A 642 -22.09 -29.76 3.15
N LEU A 643 -21.29 -30.13 2.14
CA LEU A 643 -21.79 -30.52 0.82
C LEU A 643 -22.47 -31.90 0.84
N LEU A 644 -21.91 -32.88 1.57
CA LEU A 644 -22.53 -34.20 1.72
C LEU A 644 -23.90 -34.10 2.42
N ALA A 645 -24.02 -33.30 3.47
CA ALA A 645 -25.29 -33.08 4.17
C ALA A 645 -26.33 -32.33 3.32
N ALA A 646 -25.89 -31.43 2.44
CA ALA A 646 -26.78 -30.74 1.49
C ALA A 646 -27.24 -31.63 0.34
N ALA A 647 -26.46 -32.65 -0.04
CA ALA A 647 -26.76 -33.59 -1.12
C ALA A 647 -26.51 -35.06 -0.70
N PRO A 648 -27.25 -35.61 0.29
CA PRO A 648 -26.93 -36.91 0.91
C PRO A 648 -27.10 -38.10 -0.03
N ASN A 649 -27.90 -37.95 -1.08
CA ASN A 649 -28.11 -38.97 -2.11
C ASN A 649 -27.09 -38.88 -3.27
N ALA A 650 -26.18 -37.89 -3.25
CA ALA A 650 -25.20 -37.73 -4.31
C ALA A 650 -24.12 -38.81 -4.22
N LYS A 651 -23.79 -39.44 -5.35
CA LYS A 651 -22.68 -40.38 -5.45
C LYS A 651 -21.37 -39.66 -5.17
N THR A 652 -20.67 -40.11 -4.13
CA THR A 652 -19.37 -39.55 -3.75
C THR A 652 -18.29 -40.62 -3.79
N THR A 653 -17.08 -40.20 -4.17
CA THR A 653 -15.87 -41.00 -4.03
C THR A 653 -14.84 -40.22 -3.22
N PHE A 654 -14.34 -40.87 -2.17
CA PHE A 654 -13.35 -40.33 -1.24
C PHE A 654 -12.00 -41.03 -1.43
N PHE A 655 -10.93 -40.28 -1.35
CA PHE A 655 -9.56 -40.76 -1.49
C PHE A 655 -8.64 -40.00 -0.56
N ARG A 656 -7.85 -40.73 0.23
CA ARG A 656 -6.93 -40.20 1.24
C ARG A 656 -5.52 -40.71 0.92
N ARG A 657 -4.56 -39.80 0.77
CA ARG A 657 -3.11 -40.06 0.76
C ARG A 657 -2.39 -38.88 1.40
N ASP A 658 -1.17 -39.13 1.86
CA ASP A 658 -0.39 -38.19 2.67
C ASP A 658 -0.15 -36.82 2.00
N SER A 659 0.06 -36.82 0.67
CA SER A 659 0.32 -35.61 -0.11
C SER A 659 -0.95 -34.97 -0.70
N ILE A 660 -1.86 -35.78 -1.23
CA ILE A 660 -3.10 -35.33 -1.87
C ILE A 660 -4.29 -36.19 -1.49
N SER A 661 -5.39 -35.53 -1.11
CA SER A 661 -6.67 -36.15 -0.78
C SER A 661 -7.80 -35.49 -1.56
N SER A 662 -8.90 -36.20 -1.80
CA SER A 662 -10.02 -35.68 -2.61
C SER A 662 -11.37 -36.29 -2.26
N VAL A 663 -12.42 -35.45 -2.32
CA VAL A 663 -13.83 -35.84 -2.36
C VAL A 663 -14.39 -35.43 -3.72
N PHE A 664 -14.90 -36.39 -4.48
CA PHE A 664 -15.52 -36.14 -5.79
C PHE A 664 -17.02 -36.41 -5.72
N PHE A 665 -17.82 -35.37 -5.94
CA PHE A 665 -19.28 -35.43 -6.04
C PHE A 665 -19.67 -35.72 -7.50
N GLN A 666 -19.84 -37.00 -7.81
CA GLN A 666 -19.93 -37.52 -9.18
C GLN A 666 -21.08 -36.90 -9.97
N ASP A 667 -22.27 -36.82 -9.36
CA ASP A 667 -23.49 -36.33 -10.00
C ASP A 667 -23.44 -34.84 -10.38
N TYR A 668 -22.47 -34.10 -9.83
CA TYR A 668 -22.22 -32.68 -10.13
C TYR A 668 -20.88 -32.45 -10.86
N GLY A 669 -20.01 -33.45 -10.93
CA GLY A 669 -18.64 -33.29 -11.45
C GLY A 669 -17.73 -32.41 -10.59
N VAL A 670 -18.09 -32.12 -9.34
CA VAL A 670 -17.31 -31.24 -8.45
C VAL A 670 -16.25 -32.04 -7.70
N THR A 671 -14.99 -31.60 -7.76
CA THR A 671 -13.91 -32.19 -6.97
C THR A 671 -13.41 -31.21 -5.91
N LEU A 672 -13.50 -31.60 -4.63
CA LEU A 672 -12.75 -30.96 -3.56
C LEU A 672 -11.42 -31.70 -3.38
N LEU A 673 -10.31 -30.97 -3.40
CA LEU A 673 -8.97 -31.50 -3.18
C LEU A 673 -8.33 -30.84 -1.95
N LEU A 674 -7.44 -31.58 -1.30
CA LEU A 674 -6.53 -31.09 -0.28
C LEU A 674 -5.11 -31.48 -0.69
N TYR A 675 -4.20 -30.51 -0.71
CA TYR A 675 -2.78 -30.71 -0.91
C TYR A 675 -2.02 -30.27 0.35
N ARG A 676 -1.37 -31.22 1.04
CA ARG A 676 -0.68 -30.94 2.31
C ARG A 676 0.72 -30.39 2.06
N THR A 677 0.94 -29.14 2.46
CA THR A 677 2.24 -28.45 2.40
C THR A 677 2.25 -27.34 3.46
N PRO A 678 2.58 -27.66 4.73
CA PRO A 678 2.34 -26.75 5.86
C PRO A 678 3.10 -25.42 5.82
N TYR A 679 4.17 -25.36 5.02
CA TYR A 679 5.01 -24.18 4.84
C TYR A 679 4.82 -23.52 3.46
N LEU A 680 3.99 -24.10 2.58
CA LEU A 680 3.85 -23.82 1.14
C LEU A 680 5.13 -24.06 0.31
N VAL A 681 6.29 -23.65 0.83
CA VAL A 681 7.63 -23.90 0.30
C VAL A 681 8.15 -25.31 0.63
N ASP A 682 9.13 -25.76 -0.13
CA ASP A 682 9.60 -27.15 -0.08
C ASP A 682 10.44 -27.45 1.17
N ILE A 683 10.27 -28.66 1.71
CA ILE A 683 11.26 -29.30 2.59
C ILE A 683 11.92 -30.42 1.78
N VAL A 684 13.24 -30.32 1.59
CA VAL A 684 14.04 -31.27 0.81
C VAL A 684 14.97 -32.03 1.74
N LYS A 685 15.10 -33.34 1.57
CA LYS A 685 16.11 -34.13 2.27
C LYS A 685 17.42 -34.10 1.49
N GLU A 686 18.45 -33.52 2.10
CA GLU A 686 19.82 -33.46 1.58
C GLU A 686 20.78 -34.22 2.50
N ASP A 687 22.04 -34.37 2.09
CA ASP A 687 23.08 -35.06 2.89
C ASP A 687 23.33 -34.39 4.26
N VAL A 688 23.01 -33.09 4.36
CA VAL A 688 23.12 -32.27 5.58
C VAL A 688 21.89 -32.34 6.49
N GLY A 689 20.80 -32.99 6.07
CA GLY A 689 19.54 -33.09 6.82
C GLY A 689 18.31 -32.66 6.01
N ARG A 690 17.18 -32.47 6.70
CA ARG A 690 15.94 -31.90 6.11
C ARG A 690 16.08 -30.38 6.03
N VAL A 691 16.10 -29.82 4.83
CA VAL A 691 16.27 -28.39 4.58
C VAL A 691 14.94 -27.75 4.17
N LEU A 692 14.46 -26.76 4.92
CA LEU A 692 13.34 -25.90 4.51
C LEU A 692 13.87 -24.83 3.55
N LYS A 693 13.45 -24.85 2.29
CA LYS A 693 13.94 -23.94 1.24
C LYS A 693 12.98 -22.78 1.00
N LEU A 694 13.28 -21.61 1.56
CA LEU A 694 12.36 -20.47 1.55
C LEU A 694 12.13 -19.85 0.16
N ASP A 695 12.93 -20.21 -0.83
CA ASP A 695 12.89 -19.75 -2.22
C ASP A 695 12.40 -20.82 -3.23
N SER A 696 11.97 -22.00 -2.78
CA SER A 696 11.55 -23.12 -3.64
C SER A 696 10.08 -23.54 -3.42
N ILE A 697 9.34 -23.73 -4.52
CA ILE A 697 7.96 -24.25 -4.55
C ILE A 697 7.79 -25.22 -5.74
N GLU A 698 8.44 -26.37 -5.66
CA GLU A 698 8.28 -27.47 -6.60
C GLU A 698 6.92 -28.14 -6.47
N ALA A 699 6.39 -28.22 -5.24
CA ALA A 699 5.03 -28.67 -4.95
C ALA A 699 3.94 -27.89 -5.72
N GLY A 700 4.22 -26.65 -6.13
CA GLY A 700 3.31 -25.77 -6.86
C GLY A 700 2.78 -26.35 -8.18
N LYS A 701 3.54 -27.27 -8.80
CA LYS A 701 3.13 -27.98 -10.02
C LYS A 701 1.79 -28.72 -9.87
N ALA A 702 1.45 -29.16 -8.65
CA ALA A 702 0.19 -29.85 -8.36
C ALA A 702 -1.03 -28.91 -8.26
N TRP A 703 -0.83 -27.61 -8.05
CA TRP A 703 -1.90 -26.61 -7.84
C TRP A 703 -2.39 -26.01 -9.16
N LEU A 704 -1.70 -26.28 -10.27
CA LEU A 704 -2.04 -25.80 -11.61
C LEU A 704 -3.36 -26.41 -12.11
N GLY A 705 -4.16 -25.63 -12.84
CA GLY A 705 -5.42 -26.09 -13.43
C GLY A 705 -6.57 -26.29 -12.44
N MET A 706 -6.49 -25.72 -11.24
CA MET A 706 -7.61 -25.60 -10.31
C MET A 706 -8.46 -24.36 -10.62
N ASP A 707 -9.77 -24.45 -10.44
CA ASP A 707 -10.69 -23.31 -10.63
C ASP A 707 -10.77 -22.44 -9.37
N VAL A 708 -10.59 -23.03 -8.20
CA VAL A 708 -10.43 -22.33 -6.91
C VAL A 708 -9.23 -22.89 -6.15
N LEU A 709 -8.36 -22.01 -5.67
CA LEU A 709 -7.27 -22.32 -4.75
C LEU A 709 -7.53 -21.62 -3.41
N VAL A 710 -7.44 -22.36 -2.31
CA VAL A 710 -7.59 -21.84 -0.94
C VAL A 710 -6.31 -22.14 -0.19
N PHE A 711 -5.44 -21.14 -0.07
CA PHE A 711 -4.15 -21.29 0.61
C PHE A 711 -4.25 -20.95 2.10
N ASN A 712 -3.52 -21.68 2.94
CA ASN A 712 -3.24 -21.27 4.31
C ASN A 712 -1.81 -21.67 4.72
N SER A 713 -1.24 -21.00 5.73
CA SER A 713 0.04 -21.38 6.32
C SER A 713 0.33 -20.52 7.54
N TRP A 714 0.44 -21.11 8.73
CA TRP A 714 1.08 -20.48 9.89
C TRP A 714 1.44 -21.47 11.01
N HIS A 715 0.57 -22.44 11.31
CA HIS A 715 0.65 -23.19 12.57
C HIS A 715 1.98 -23.95 12.74
N TRP A 716 2.53 -24.45 11.64
CA TRP A 716 3.72 -25.28 11.64
C TRP A 716 5.04 -24.47 11.68
N TRP A 717 4.99 -23.14 11.49
CA TRP A 717 6.17 -22.27 11.52
C TRP A 717 6.69 -22.02 12.94
N THR A 718 5.80 -22.08 13.93
CA THR A 718 6.11 -21.90 15.36
C THR A 718 6.58 -23.19 16.04
N HIS A 719 6.51 -24.34 15.35
CA HIS A 719 7.01 -25.61 15.88
C HIS A 719 8.53 -25.57 16.09
N THR A 720 8.96 -26.12 17.23
CA THR A 720 10.37 -26.25 17.63
C THR A 720 10.62 -27.65 18.21
N GLY A 721 11.89 -28.03 18.35
CA GLY A 721 12.29 -29.35 18.86
C GLY A 721 11.76 -30.50 18.00
N ASN A 722 11.28 -31.57 18.63
CA ASN A 722 10.83 -32.79 17.94
C ASN A 722 9.65 -32.58 16.98
N SER A 723 8.86 -31.52 17.17
CA SER A 723 7.72 -31.17 16.29
C SER A 723 8.13 -30.38 15.03
N GLN A 724 9.43 -30.03 14.90
CA GLN A 724 9.95 -29.29 13.76
C GLN A 724 10.19 -30.22 12.55
N ALA A 725 9.59 -29.88 11.42
CA ALA A 725 9.62 -30.71 10.21
C ALA A 725 10.96 -30.68 9.45
N TRP A 726 11.87 -29.78 9.83
CA TRP A 726 13.15 -29.51 9.17
C TRP A 726 14.28 -29.38 10.21
N ASP A 727 15.51 -29.64 9.77
CA ASP A 727 16.74 -29.60 10.57
C ASP A 727 17.55 -28.32 10.29
N LEU A 728 17.42 -27.76 9.08
CA LEU A 728 18.08 -26.53 8.62
C LEU A 728 17.10 -25.68 7.79
N ILE A 729 17.34 -24.37 7.69
CA ILE A 729 16.65 -23.45 6.78
C ILE A 729 17.63 -22.91 5.75
N GLN A 730 17.21 -22.87 4.48
CA GLN A 730 17.92 -22.23 3.39
C GLN A 730 17.26 -20.91 2.99
N ASP A 731 18.05 -19.83 2.94
CA ASP A 731 17.70 -18.50 2.45
C ASP A 731 18.70 -18.10 1.35
N GLY A 732 18.32 -18.36 0.09
CA GLY A 732 19.21 -18.22 -1.07
C GLY A 732 20.42 -19.15 -0.94
N THR A 733 21.62 -18.59 -0.87
CA THR A 733 22.87 -19.34 -0.68
C THR A 733 23.22 -19.60 0.79
N THR A 734 22.45 -19.09 1.75
CA THR A 734 22.74 -19.20 3.18
C THR A 734 21.97 -20.37 3.78
N LEU A 735 22.66 -21.19 4.58
CA LEU A 735 22.08 -22.33 5.31
C LEU A 735 22.28 -22.11 6.81
N SER A 736 21.22 -22.14 7.61
CA SER A 736 21.27 -21.95 9.06
C SER A 736 20.49 -23.04 9.81
N GLN A 737 20.82 -23.23 11.09
CA GLN A 737 20.08 -24.15 11.98
C GLN A 737 18.70 -23.62 12.38
N ASP A 738 18.52 -22.31 12.37
CA ASP A 738 17.26 -21.64 12.67
C ASP A 738 17.28 -20.20 12.13
N MET A 739 16.15 -19.50 12.20
CA MET A 739 16.03 -18.05 12.02
C MET A 739 14.74 -17.55 12.68
N ASP A 740 14.55 -16.22 12.74
CA ASP A 740 13.29 -15.64 13.19
C ASP A 740 12.09 -16.15 12.34
N ARG A 741 11.04 -16.64 13.02
CA ARG A 741 9.93 -17.34 12.35
C ARG A 741 8.99 -16.41 11.58
N LEU A 742 8.92 -15.13 11.93
CA LEU A 742 8.19 -14.14 11.14
C LEU A 742 8.98 -13.75 9.88
N VAL A 743 10.31 -13.66 9.96
CA VAL A 743 11.18 -13.45 8.79
C VAL A 743 11.16 -14.67 7.87
N ALA A 744 11.22 -15.89 8.41
CA ALA A 744 11.10 -17.13 7.65
C ALA A 744 9.76 -17.20 6.91
N PHE A 745 8.66 -16.98 7.65
CA PHE A 745 7.31 -16.99 7.09
C PHE A 745 7.12 -15.91 6.02
N TYR A 746 7.62 -14.69 6.25
CA TYR A 746 7.58 -13.61 5.27
C TYR A 746 8.33 -13.96 3.97
N LYS A 747 9.52 -14.56 4.07
CA LYS A 747 10.29 -15.01 2.89
C LYS A 747 9.56 -16.12 2.14
N GLY A 748 9.12 -17.18 2.82
CA GLY A 748 8.40 -18.28 2.19
C GLY A 748 7.07 -17.85 1.56
N LEU A 749 6.30 -17.01 2.26
CA LEU A 749 5.06 -16.46 1.74
C LEU A 749 5.29 -15.47 0.58
N THR A 750 6.41 -14.73 0.57
CA THR A 750 6.81 -13.92 -0.60
C THR A 750 7.13 -14.80 -1.80
N THR A 751 7.79 -15.95 -1.60
CA THR A 751 8.02 -16.93 -2.67
C THR A 751 6.71 -17.53 -3.18
N TRP A 752 5.74 -17.82 -2.31
CA TRP A 752 4.39 -18.21 -2.70
C TRP A 752 3.68 -17.13 -3.51
N ALA A 753 3.77 -15.85 -3.12
CA ALA A 753 3.19 -14.76 -3.88
C ALA A 753 3.80 -14.63 -5.29
N ARG A 754 5.12 -14.80 -5.43
CA ARG A 754 5.77 -14.89 -6.75
C ARG A 754 5.26 -16.09 -7.56
N TRP A 755 5.07 -17.26 -6.93
CA TRP A 755 4.50 -18.42 -7.60
C TRP A 755 3.10 -18.12 -8.12
N VAL A 756 2.23 -17.51 -7.32
CA VAL A 756 0.88 -17.11 -7.73
C VAL A 756 0.94 -16.12 -8.91
N ASP A 757 1.74 -15.06 -8.80
CA ASP A 757 1.89 -14.03 -9.85
C ASP A 757 2.41 -14.58 -11.19
N LEU A 758 3.20 -15.65 -11.17
CA LEU A 758 3.77 -16.29 -12.37
C LEU A 758 2.87 -17.37 -12.98
N ASN A 759 2.01 -18.02 -12.19
CA ASN A 759 1.33 -19.26 -12.60
C ASN A 759 -0.21 -19.16 -12.64
N VAL A 760 -0.82 -18.15 -12.00
CA VAL A 760 -2.28 -18.05 -11.87
C VAL A 760 -2.85 -17.06 -12.88
N ASP A 761 -3.77 -17.56 -13.71
CA ASP A 761 -4.64 -16.73 -14.55
C ASP A 761 -5.91 -16.34 -13.77
N PRO A 762 -6.08 -15.07 -13.35
CA PRO A 762 -7.22 -14.63 -12.53
C PRO A 762 -8.57 -14.66 -13.26
N THR A 763 -8.57 -14.84 -14.59
CA THR A 763 -9.79 -15.04 -15.38
C THR A 763 -10.34 -16.46 -15.21
N LYS A 764 -9.46 -17.44 -14.97
CA LYS A 764 -9.79 -18.88 -14.84
C LYS A 764 -9.85 -19.35 -13.40
N THR A 765 -8.88 -18.94 -12.58
CA THR A 765 -8.70 -19.42 -11.21
C THR A 765 -9.00 -18.33 -10.20
N LYS A 766 -9.76 -18.64 -9.16
CA LYS A 766 -9.97 -17.75 -7.99
C LYS A 766 -9.07 -18.18 -6.86
N VAL A 767 -8.31 -17.23 -6.31
CA VAL A 767 -7.35 -17.51 -5.23
C VAL A 767 -7.83 -16.85 -3.94
N PHE A 768 -7.90 -17.66 -2.90
CA PHE A 768 -8.17 -17.27 -1.54
C PHE A 768 -6.92 -17.49 -0.69
N PHE A 769 -6.72 -16.62 0.28
CA PHE A 769 -5.82 -16.89 1.40
C PHE A 769 -6.67 -16.92 2.67
N GLN A 770 -6.70 -18.06 3.35
CA GLN A 770 -7.28 -18.19 4.68
C GLN A 770 -6.40 -17.44 5.68
N GLY A 771 -6.99 -16.48 6.39
CA GLY A 771 -6.32 -15.71 7.43
C GLY A 771 -5.78 -16.59 8.57
N ILE A 772 -5.02 -15.96 9.45
CA ILE A 772 -4.35 -16.67 10.56
C ILE A 772 -5.41 -17.26 11.50
N SER A 773 -5.53 -18.58 11.51
CA SER A 773 -6.26 -19.26 12.59
C SER A 773 -5.47 -19.05 13.90
N PRO A 774 -6.13 -18.59 14.98
CA PRO A 774 -5.48 -18.40 16.28
C PRO A 774 -5.39 -19.71 17.06
N THR A 775 -4.63 -19.68 18.16
CA THR A 775 -4.56 -20.74 19.17
C THR A 775 -4.98 -20.21 20.53
N HIS A 776 -5.62 -21.03 21.36
CA HIS A 776 -6.06 -20.66 22.71
C HIS A 776 -5.32 -21.45 23.81
N TYR A 777 -4.00 -21.54 23.72
CA TYR A 777 -3.16 -22.18 24.74
C TYR A 777 -2.94 -21.33 26.00
N LEU A 778 -3.03 -20.01 25.91
CA LEU A 778 -2.65 -19.08 26.97
C LEU A 778 -3.80 -18.13 27.34
N GLY A 779 -4.58 -18.49 28.36
CA GLY A 779 -5.75 -17.72 28.80
C GLY A 779 -5.49 -16.26 29.19
N LYS A 780 -4.23 -15.89 29.42
CA LYS A 780 -3.79 -14.49 29.63
C LYS A 780 -4.22 -13.58 28.47
N GLU A 781 -4.33 -14.11 27.26
CA GLU A 781 -4.71 -13.37 26.05
C GLU A 781 -6.20 -13.01 26.01
N TRP A 782 -7.03 -13.65 26.84
CA TRP A 782 -8.43 -13.27 27.06
C TRP A 782 -8.73 -12.91 28.53
N ASN A 783 -7.70 -12.45 29.25
CA ASN A 783 -7.75 -12.02 30.66
C ASN A 783 -8.03 -13.13 31.70
N GLU A 784 -7.86 -14.40 31.35
CA GLU A 784 -8.01 -15.55 32.26
C GLU A 784 -6.68 -16.34 32.39
N PRO A 785 -5.62 -15.76 33.00
CA PRO A 785 -4.24 -16.26 32.91
C PRO A 785 -3.97 -17.66 33.45
N LYS A 786 -4.92 -18.30 34.14
CA LYS A 786 -4.83 -19.66 34.66
C LYS A 786 -5.48 -20.73 33.77
N LYS A 787 -6.09 -20.32 32.65
CA LYS A 787 -6.83 -21.21 31.74
C LYS A 787 -6.13 -21.43 30.40
N ASN A 788 -6.63 -22.40 29.66
CA ASN A 788 -6.46 -22.60 28.22
C ASN A 788 -7.86 -22.89 27.62
N CYS A 789 -7.97 -23.41 26.40
CA CYS A 789 -9.26 -23.75 25.79
C CYS A 789 -10.04 -24.88 26.50
N ASN A 790 -9.43 -25.64 27.41
CA ASN A 790 -10.09 -26.79 28.04
C ASN A 790 -11.18 -26.34 29.04
N GLY A 791 -12.39 -26.84 28.85
CA GLY A 791 -13.56 -26.47 29.66
C GLY A 791 -14.24 -25.16 29.23
N GLU A 792 -13.77 -24.50 28.17
CA GLU A 792 -14.43 -23.33 27.60
C GLU A 792 -15.61 -23.76 26.71
N SER A 793 -16.84 -23.37 27.08
CA SER A 793 -18.08 -23.74 26.39
C SER A 793 -18.79 -22.58 25.69
N GLU A 794 -18.30 -21.35 25.88
CA GLU A 794 -18.84 -20.12 25.32
C GLU A 794 -17.75 -19.24 24.67
N PRO A 795 -18.06 -18.55 23.56
CA PRO A 795 -17.17 -17.59 22.94
C PRO A 795 -16.99 -16.34 23.80
N LEU A 796 -15.94 -15.56 23.51
CA LEU A 796 -15.79 -14.22 24.06
C LEU A 796 -16.85 -13.28 23.49
N THR A 797 -17.42 -12.45 24.35
CA THR A 797 -18.44 -11.47 23.98
C THR A 797 -17.80 -10.22 23.35
N GLY A 798 -18.51 -9.62 22.40
CA GLY A 798 -18.05 -8.42 21.67
C GLY A 798 -17.48 -8.73 20.29
N SER A 799 -16.60 -7.85 19.82
CA SER A 799 -16.04 -7.85 18.46
C SER A 799 -14.51 -7.65 18.41
N MET A 800 -13.84 -7.65 19.58
CA MET A 800 -12.39 -7.48 19.71
C MET A 800 -11.82 -8.51 20.68
N TYR A 801 -10.68 -9.11 20.35
CA TYR A 801 -9.95 -10.01 21.24
C TYR A 801 -8.94 -9.24 22.11
N PRO A 802 -8.89 -9.43 23.44
CA PRO A 802 -8.05 -8.62 24.33
C PRO A 802 -6.54 -8.72 24.05
N GLY A 803 -6.05 -9.88 23.61
CA GLY A 803 -4.64 -10.12 23.31
C GLY A 803 -4.13 -9.47 22.02
N GLY A 804 -5.00 -8.85 21.22
CA GLY A 804 -4.66 -8.34 19.89
C GLY A 804 -4.50 -9.45 18.84
N ALA A 805 -4.17 -9.08 17.61
CA ALA A 805 -3.96 -10.02 16.52
C ALA A 805 -2.57 -10.69 16.59
N PRO A 806 -2.41 -11.97 16.14
CA PRO A 806 -1.10 -12.61 16.06
C PRO A 806 -0.18 -11.87 15.07
N PRO A 807 1.13 -11.69 15.35
CA PRO A 807 2.05 -10.95 14.48
C PRO A 807 2.16 -11.47 13.03
N ALA A 808 1.82 -12.74 12.79
CA ALA A 808 1.74 -13.34 11.46
C ALA A 808 0.69 -12.67 10.55
N VAL A 809 -0.32 -12.02 11.11
CA VAL A 809 -1.34 -11.26 10.36
C VAL A 809 -0.68 -10.11 9.59
N ASP A 810 0.30 -9.43 10.19
CA ASP A 810 1.03 -8.34 9.53
C ASP A 810 1.89 -8.85 8.37
N VAL A 811 2.46 -10.06 8.51
CA VAL A 811 3.20 -10.74 7.42
C VAL A 811 2.27 -11.05 6.25
N VAL A 812 1.10 -11.66 6.49
CA VAL A 812 0.10 -11.95 5.46
C VAL A 812 -0.36 -10.66 4.77
N ASN A 813 -0.76 -9.65 5.54
CA ASN A 813 -1.19 -8.35 5.02
C ASN A 813 -0.10 -7.66 4.16
N ARG A 814 1.17 -7.75 4.57
CA ARG A 814 2.32 -7.20 3.85
C ARG A 814 2.61 -7.92 2.54
N VAL A 815 2.44 -9.23 2.47
CA VAL A 815 2.64 -9.98 1.23
C VAL A 815 1.46 -9.76 0.27
N LEU A 816 0.22 -9.84 0.78
CA LEU A 816 -0.99 -9.63 -0.02
C LEU A 816 -1.18 -8.18 -0.49
N SER A 817 -0.47 -7.20 0.07
CA SER A 817 -0.46 -5.83 -0.45
C SER A 817 0.48 -5.63 -1.66
N ARG A 818 1.37 -6.60 -1.94
CA ARG A 818 2.41 -6.53 -2.99
C ARG A 818 2.20 -7.50 -4.14
N ILE A 819 1.37 -8.53 -3.96
CA ILE A 819 0.99 -9.50 -4.98
C ILE A 819 0.21 -8.82 -6.13
N LYS A 820 0.45 -9.22 -7.38
CA LYS A 820 -0.18 -8.62 -8.57
C LYS A 820 -1.50 -9.30 -8.91
N VAL A 821 -1.56 -10.62 -8.80
CA VAL A 821 -2.77 -11.43 -9.01
C VAL A 821 -3.74 -11.19 -7.85
N PRO A 822 -5.03 -10.89 -8.10
CA PRO A 822 -6.02 -10.70 -7.04
C PRO A 822 -6.20 -11.95 -6.18
N VAL A 823 -5.75 -11.86 -4.91
CA VAL A 823 -6.01 -12.87 -3.87
C VAL A 823 -7.01 -12.30 -2.87
N TYR A 824 -8.05 -13.09 -2.57
CA TYR A 824 -9.07 -12.71 -1.58
C TYR A 824 -8.70 -13.25 -0.19
N LEU A 825 -8.38 -12.34 0.73
CA LEU A 825 -8.15 -12.68 2.13
C LEU A 825 -9.48 -13.02 2.81
N LEU A 826 -9.63 -14.26 3.28
CA LEU A 826 -10.64 -14.62 4.27
C LEU A 826 -10.09 -14.15 5.63
N ASP A 827 -10.45 -12.94 6.07
CA ASP A 827 -9.94 -12.31 7.29
C ASP A 827 -10.59 -12.91 8.56
N ILE A 828 -10.39 -14.21 8.74
CA ILE A 828 -11.02 -15.03 9.79
C ILE A 828 -10.41 -14.83 11.17
N THR A 829 -9.30 -14.08 11.30
CA THR A 829 -8.48 -14.08 12.51
C THR A 829 -9.26 -13.65 13.75
N THR A 830 -9.79 -12.42 13.76
CA THR A 830 -10.47 -11.84 14.93
C THR A 830 -11.74 -12.60 15.29
N LEU A 831 -12.56 -12.99 14.31
CA LEU A 831 -13.77 -13.78 14.57
C LEU A 831 -13.44 -15.16 15.15
N SER A 832 -12.30 -15.74 14.77
CA SER A 832 -11.83 -17.03 15.32
C SER A 832 -11.22 -16.87 16.71
N GLN A 833 -10.59 -15.72 17.02
CA GLN A 833 -10.07 -15.42 18.36
C GLN A 833 -11.19 -15.26 19.41
N LEU A 834 -12.41 -14.93 18.97
CA LEU A 834 -13.56 -14.93 19.87
C LEU A 834 -14.04 -16.35 20.20
N ARG A 835 -13.58 -17.40 19.49
CA ARG A 835 -14.09 -18.77 19.60
C ARG A 835 -13.25 -19.70 20.47
N LYS A 836 -12.76 -19.23 21.63
CA LYS A 836 -12.02 -20.08 22.61
C LYS A 836 -12.74 -21.40 22.97
N ASP A 837 -14.06 -21.45 22.78
CA ASP A 837 -14.93 -22.61 22.97
C ASP A 837 -14.84 -23.70 21.89
N ALA A 838 -14.45 -23.38 20.65
CA ALA A 838 -14.65 -24.28 19.50
C ALA A 838 -13.52 -25.30 19.26
N HIS A 839 -12.52 -25.36 20.14
CA HIS A 839 -11.38 -26.29 20.03
C HIS A 839 -11.71 -27.72 20.49
N PRO A 840 -11.01 -28.77 19.99
CA PRO A 840 -11.14 -30.12 20.52
C PRO A 840 -10.75 -30.24 22.00
N ALA A 841 -9.82 -29.44 22.49
CA ALA A 841 -9.29 -29.54 23.85
C ALA A 841 -8.84 -30.99 24.15
N GLY A 842 -9.47 -31.68 25.09
CA GLY A 842 -9.20 -33.10 25.41
C GLY A 842 -9.97 -34.12 24.56
N TYR A 843 -10.76 -33.69 23.58
CA TYR A 843 -11.68 -34.54 22.79
C TYR A 843 -11.16 -34.78 21.35
N SER A 844 -9.84 -34.82 21.17
CA SER A 844 -9.10 -34.94 19.90
C SER A 844 -8.75 -36.40 19.53
N GLY A 845 -9.63 -37.36 19.84
CA GLY A 845 -9.41 -38.76 19.49
C GLY A 845 -8.39 -39.47 20.38
N GLU A 846 -7.46 -40.19 19.76
CA GLU A 846 -6.38 -40.92 20.44
C GLU A 846 -5.15 -40.03 20.72
N ILE A 847 -5.18 -38.76 20.32
CA ILE A 847 -4.08 -37.81 20.53
C ILE A 847 -4.07 -37.33 21.99
N SER A 848 -3.08 -37.77 22.75
CA SER A 848 -2.90 -37.37 24.15
C SER A 848 -2.51 -35.89 24.27
N GLY A 849 -3.35 -35.07 24.90
CA GLY A 849 -3.02 -33.68 25.23
C GLY A 849 -4.26 -32.78 25.30
N THR A 850 -4.03 -31.47 25.26
CA THR A 850 -5.08 -30.48 25.03
C THR A 850 -4.78 -29.77 23.71
N ASP A 851 -5.60 -29.99 22.69
CA ASP A 851 -5.51 -29.27 21.43
C ASP A 851 -6.28 -27.94 21.51
N CYS A 852 -5.54 -26.84 21.49
CA CYS A 852 -6.07 -25.49 21.41
C CYS A 852 -5.64 -24.79 20.11
N SER A 853 -5.46 -25.56 19.03
CA SER A 853 -5.01 -25.11 17.70
C SER A 853 -6.00 -25.46 16.60
N HIS A 854 -6.49 -26.71 16.55
CA HIS A 854 -7.49 -27.15 15.58
C HIS A 854 -8.92 -26.91 16.09
N TRP A 855 -9.93 -27.22 15.28
CA TRP A 855 -11.33 -26.91 15.59
C TRP A 855 -12.23 -28.13 15.46
N CYS A 856 -13.21 -28.22 16.37
CA CYS A 856 -14.25 -29.24 16.29
C CYS A 856 -15.07 -29.10 15.00
N LEU A 857 -15.46 -30.25 14.44
CA LEU A 857 -16.36 -30.35 13.29
C LEU A 857 -17.62 -31.15 13.66
N PRO A 858 -18.84 -30.61 13.41
CA PRO A 858 -19.13 -29.24 12.99
C PRO A 858 -18.69 -28.16 13.99
N GLY A 859 -18.50 -26.93 13.51
CA GLY A 859 -17.97 -25.84 14.32
C GLY A 859 -17.44 -24.65 13.51
N LEU A 860 -16.36 -24.03 13.99
CA LEU A 860 -15.83 -22.78 13.43
C LEU A 860 -15.45 -22.84 11.93
N PRO A 861 -14.80 -23.91 11.42
CA PRO A 861 -14.46 -23.99 9.99
C PRO A 861 -15.69 -23.96 9.06
N ASP A 862 -16.87 -24.37 9.55
CA ASP A 862 -18.12 -24.26 8.78
C ASP A 862 -18.47 -22.78 8.48
N THR A 863 -18.14 -21.88 9.42
CA THR A 863 -18.28 -20.44 9.23
C THR A 863 -17.25 -19.89 8.25
N TRP A 864 -16.01 -20.39 8.26
CA TRP A 864 -15.01 -20.01 7.26
C TRP A 864 -15.47 -20.40 5.84
N ASN A 865 -16.07 -21.59 5.70
CA ASN A 865 -16.66 -22.05 4.45
C ASN A 865 -17.90 -21.23 4.03
N GLN A 866 -18.74 -20.80 4.99
CA GLN A 866 -19.84 -19.87 4.72
C GLN A 866 -19.34 -18.49 4.25
N LEU A 867 -18.27 -17.96 4.84
CA LEU A 867 -17.63 -16.71 4.42
C LEU A 867 -17.01 -16.82 3.02
N MET A 868 -16.35 -17.94 2.72
CA MET A 868 -15.84 -18.23 1.37
C MET A 868 -16.98 -18.32 0.34
N TYR A 869 -18.07 -19.00 0.67
CA TYR A 869 -19.27 -19.07 -0.18
C TYR A 869 -19.85 -17.67 -0.45
N ALA A 870 -20.01 -16.85 0.59
CA ALA A 870 -20.47 -15.47 0.45
C ALA A 870 -19.58 -14.64 -0.48
N ALA A 871 -18.26 -14.78 -0.37
CA ALA A 871 -17.29 -14.11 -1.23
C ALA A 871 -17.35 -14.60 -2.69
N LEU A 872 -17.59 -15.89 -2.93
CA LEU A 872 -17.76 -16.44 -4.28
C LEU A 872 -19.05 -15.96 -4.96
N LEU A 873 -20.15 -15.81 -4.21
CA LEU A 873 -21.39 -15.22 -4.72
C LEU A 873 -21.19 -13.80 -5.23
N THR A 874 -20.47 -12.97 -4.48
CA THR A 874 -20.21 -11.56 -4.84
C THR A 874 -19.14 -11.38 -5.91
N MET A 875 -18.25 -12.36 -6.12
CA MET A 875 -17.37 -12.40 -7.30
C MET A 875 -18.10 -12.80 -8.59
N SER A 876 -19.22 -13.52 -8.49
CA SER A 876 -19.95 -14.06 -9.64
C SER A 876 -20.81 -13.02 -10.38
N SER A 877 -21.19 -11.93 -9.71
CA SER A 877 -22.15 -10.93 -10.24
C SER A 877 -21.56 -9.90 -11.22
N GLY A 878 -20.23 -9.88 -11.40
CA GLY A 878 -19.56 -8.91 -12.29
C GLY A 878 -19.66 -9.17 -13.79
N ALA A 879 -20.24 -10.30 -14.23
CA ALA A 879 -20.19 -10.73 -15.64
C ALA A 879 -21.47 -10.45 -16.46
N ARG A 880 -22.54 -9.89 -15.87
CA ARG A 880 -23.79 -9.54 -16.59
C ARG A 880 -24.47 -8.29 -16.04
N SER A 881 -23.97 -7.12 -16.41
CA SER A 881 -24.71 -5.86 -16.38
C SER A 881 -24.67 -5.18 -17.74
N ARG A 882 -25.55 -5.64 -18.65
CA ARG A 882 -25.97 -4.78 -19.78
C ARG A 882 -26.68 -3.57 -19.16
N CYS A 883 -26.27 -2.35 -19.53
CA CYS A 883 -26.98 -1.14 -19.15
C CYS A 883 -28.45 -1.23 -19.60
N PRO A 884 -29.45 -1.04 -18.71
CA PRO A 884 -30.76 -0.60 -19.11
C PRO A 884 -30.65 0.90 -19.42
N ALA A 885 -30.63 1.26 -20.69
CA ALA A 885 -30.81 2.65 -21.10
C ALA A 885 -32.29 3.02 -20.90
N LEU A 886 -32.58 3.85 -19.89
CA LEU A 886 -33.89 4.51 -19.76
C LEU A 886 -33.74 5.98 -19.36
N ILE A 887 -33.82 6.82 -20.41
CA ILE A 887 -34.65 8.03 -20.50
C ILE A 887 -34.30 9.19 -19.53
N SER A 888 -33.88 10.31 -20.15
CA SER A 888 -33.86 11.66 -19.59
C SER A 888 -35.28 12.20 -19.31
N ASN A 889 -35.33 13.28 -18.52
CA ASN A 889 -36.53 13.95 -17.94
C ASN A 889 -36.81 13.42 -16.52
N SER A 890 -36.98 14.26 -15.49
CA SER A 890 -37.15 15.72 -15.49
C SER A 890 -36.72 16.34 -14.15
N PHE A 891 -35.97 17.44 -14.21
CA PHE A 891 -35.90 18.42 -13.12
C PHE A 891 -37.18 19.26 -13.15
N GLY A 892 -37.89 19.41 -12.02
CA GLY A 892 -38.98 20.38 -11.90
C GLY A 892 -40.07 20.00 -10.90
N SER A 893 -40.33 20.93 -9.97
CA SER A 893 -41.51 21.03 -9.08
C SER A 893 -41.92 19.82 -8.23
N PHE A 894 -42.01 20.02 -6.91
CA PHE A 894 -43.29 19.88 -6.21
C PHE A 894 -43.28 20.65 -4.86
N ILE A 895 -43.69 21.92 -4.94
CA ILE A 895 -44.26 22.70 -3.84
C ILE A 895 -45.79 22.65 -4.03
N GLN A 896 -46.55 22.75 -2.93
CA GLN A 896 -48.03 22.84 -2.86
C GLN A 896 -48.85 21.59 -3.25
N GLY A 897 -49.42 20.96 -2.21
CA GLY A 897 -50.83 21.22 -1.85
C GLY A 897 -51.93 20.34 -2.46
N LEU A 898 -52.70 19.69 -1.57
CA LEU A 898 -54.18 19.53 -1.50
C LEU A 898 -54.47 18.28 -0.63
N HIS A 899 -55.16 18.33 0.52
CA HIS A 899 -56.60 18.57 0.72
C HIS A 899 -57.54 17.61 -0.05
N HIS A 900 -57.89 16.45 0.54
CA HIS A 900 -59.25 16.19 1.09
C HIS A 900 -59.38 14.78 1.72
N PHE A 901 -60.11 14.72 2.85
CA PHE A 901 -60.54 13.50 3.57
C PHE A 901 -61.94 13.03 3.10
N PRO A 902 -62.40 11.80 3.43
CA PRO A 902 -63.29 11.65 4.62
C PRO A 902 -63.11 10.37 5.48
N HIS A 903 -63.26 10.55 6.82
CA HIS A 903 -63.90 9.68 7.85
C HIS A 903 -63.60 8.16 7.97
N ALA A 904 -63.53 7.51 9.15
CA ALA A 904 -63.48 7.86 10.60
C ALA A 904 -62.89 6.62 11.36
N SER A 905 -62.46 6.59 12.62
CA SER A 905 -62.90 7.26 13.86
C SER A 905 -61.80 7.25 14.95
N PHE A 906 -61.80 8.23 15.87
CA PHE A 906 -60.99 8.31 17.11
C PHE A 906 -61.90 8.20 18.36
N PRO A 907 -61.38 7.91 19.59
CA PRO A 907 -60.88 8.94 20.55
C PRO A 907 -59.66 8.48 21.41
N ASP A 908 -58.96 9.27 22.25
CA ASP A 908 -58.68 10.72 22.40
C ASP A 908 -57.40 10.83 23.30
N TYR A 909 -56.37 11.63 22.97
CA TYR A 909 -56.02 12.99 23.50
C TYR A 909 -55.78 13.07 25.04
N ILE A 910 -54.85 13.88 25.62
CA ILE A 910 -54.43 15.28 25.37
C ILE A 910 -52.93 15.53 25.72
N PHE A 911 -52.31 16.55 25.10
CA PHE A 911 -51.00 17.17 25.39
C PHE A 911 -51.20 18.70 25.66
N THR A 912 -50.45 19.37 26.55
CA THR A 912 -50.29 20.86 26.54
C THR A 912 -49.04 21.35 27.33
N GLN A 913 -48.60 22.59 27.09
CA GLN A 913 -47.31 23.19 27.52
C GLN A 913 -47.44 24.51 28.33
N THR A 914 -46.54 24.70 29.33
CA THR A 914 -45.96 26.01 29.82
C THR A 914 -46.87 27.09 30.49
N PRO A 915 -46.34 28.17 31.13
CA PRO A 915 -45.58 28.30 32.42
C PRO A 915 -46.22 29.44 33.32
N PRO A 916 -45.56 30.26 34.19
CA PRO A 916 -44.30 30.25 34.99
C PRO A 916 -44.50 30.66 36.51
N PHE A 917 -43.44 31.20 37.18
CA PHE A 917 -43.36 32.08 38.39
C PHE A 917 -43.13 31.56 39.86
N ASN A 918 -42.01 32.05 40.43
CA ASN A 918 -41.68 32.55 41.80
C ASN A 918 -41.61 31.70 43.10
N HIS A 919 -40.60 32.05 43.92
CA HIS A 919 -40.26 31.59 45.28
C HIS A 919 -41.12 32.21 46.41
N PRO A 920 -41.15 31.58 47.61
CA PRO A 920 -40.58 32.21 48.83
C PRO A 920 -39.80 31.24 49.78
N PRO A 921 -39.20 31.70 50.92
CA PRO A 921 -38.00 31.06 51.51
C PRO A 921 -38.17 30.49 52.98
N PRO A 922 -37.21 30.54 53.95
CA PRO A 922 -36.78 29.35 54.73
C PRO A 922 -37.09 29.39 56.24
N PRO A 923 -36.59 28.42 57.05
CA PRO A 923 -35.90 28.85 58.28
C PRO A 923 -34.61 28.08 58.68
N THR A 924 -33.93 28.73 59.62
CA THR A 924 -32.58 28.63 60.20
C THR A 924 -32.25 27.48 61.20
N ASN A 925 -30.93 27.29 61.41
CA ASN A 925 -30.19 27.03 62.68
C ASN A 925 -29.51 25.66 62.99
N ASN A 926 -28.18 25.78 63.14
CA ASN A 926 -27.15 25.10 63.98
C ASN A 926 -27.59 24.49 65.35
N PRO A 927 -26.78 23.67 66.08
CA PRO A 927 -25.29 23.70 66.15
C PRO A 927 -24.44 22.40 66.36
N CYS A 928 -23.12 22.59 66.18
CA CYS A 928 -21.91 22.00 66.82
C CYS A 928 -21.94 20.73 67.71
N HIS A 929 -20.97 19.81 67.52
CA HIS A 929 -19.73 19.74 68.36
C HIS A 929 -18.65 18.71 67.89
N ASN A 930 -17.39 18.96 68.33
CA ASN A 930 -16.13 18.19 68.17
C ASN A 930 -16.21 16.72 68.67
N ASN A 931 -15.30 15.77 68.34
CA ASN A 931 -13.88 15.78 68.76
C ASN A 931 -12.99 14.60 68.24
N GLN A 932 -11.66 14.80 68.31
CA GLN A 932 -10.52 13.82 68.34
C GLN A 932 -10.32 12.85 67.15
N GLN A 933 -9.19 12.77 66.42
CA GLN A 933 -7.72 12.76 66.66
C GLN A 933 -7.06 11.40 67.01
N LEU A 934 -6.08 11.04 66.15
CA LEU A 934 -4.82 10.29 66.38
C LEU A 934 -4.86 8.82 66.84
N HIS A 935 -4.33 7.90 66.01
CA HIS A 935 -2.96 7.39 66.16
C HIS A 935 -2.50 6.47 65.00
N ARG A 936 -1.19 6.52 64.71
CA ARG A 936 -0.34 5.55 63.97
C ARG A 936 0.67 4.95 65.00
N PRO A 937 1.57 4.00 64.67
CA PRO A 937 1.59 2.86 63.70
C PRO A 937 1.86 1.55 64.55
N PRO A 938 2.69 0.50 64.25
CA PRO A 938 3.47 0.14 63.04
C PRO A 938 3.65 -1.37 62.68
N HIS A 939 4.40 -1.63 61.59
CA HIS A 939 5.16 -2.85 61.19
C HIS A 939 4.39 -4.19 61.04
N PHE A 940 4.72 -5.09 60.10
CA PHE A 940 5.90 -5.22 59.23
C PHE A 940 5.57 -5.08 57.73
#